data_AF-A0A498LU80-F1
#
_entry.id   AF-A0A498LU80-F1
#
_cell.length_a   1.000
_cell.length_b   1.000
_cell.length_c   1.000
_cell.angle_alpha   90.00
_cell.angle_beta   90.00
_cell.angle_gamma   90.00
#
_symmetry.space_group_name_H-M   'P 1'
#
loop_
_entity.id
_entity.type
_entity.pdbx_description
1 polymer ?
#
loop_
_entity_poly.entity_id
_entity_poly.type
_entity_poly.pdbx_seq_one_letter_code
_entity_poly.pdbx_strand_id
1 'polypeptide(L)'
;MMISVLLLMLLMTGLSSANYNQCSTCNCTTAEFQSVTKYLNVPILNHGISKTSVSPWTYKCTVNTDRIPMVICNAVDRATGRFNGQFKTYAICGAIRRMDIVYRDSLLVTVNEYQKRRMNYMCYFGYQSKLLDKAPGEDVLHASGDFKKEAHIPSFEKYKELYIKSVESPEEFWGDVAKDFFWKTKYTGKFLDYNFDVTKGEIFVKCMEGATTNICYNVLDRNVHERKLGDKVAFYWEGNEPGDEKTVTYRELLQQVCKFANVLKSQGVKKGDRVSIYMPMVVELVVAMLACARIGAVHSIVFAGFSAESLCERIMDSQCCILITADGFYRGDKLINLKLIADEALQKCRDKSFTVEKCIVLKHLTKEDEAPPGSLSPPAKRACPDLQVPWNPEVDMCWHSLIGGESEECEPVWCDSEDPLFILYTSGSTGKPKGVLHTVSGYMLYTAATFKMVFDYHSDDVYWCTADIGWITGHSYITYGPLANGATSVLFEGLPTYPDVSRMWEIVDKYHVSKFYTAPTAIRLLMKYGSEPVQKYKRTSLKILGTVGEPINPEAWQWYYSVVGEKRCPVVDTFWQTETGGHVMTPLPAATPMKPGSATFPFFGVVPAILNESGEELEGPSEGYLVFKQPWPGVMRTVYGNHERFETTYFKKFPGFYVTGDGCRRDKDGYYWITGRIDDMLNVSGHLLSTAEVESALVEHEAVAEAAVVGRPHPVKGESLYCFVTLNDGIIYNQKLESELKKQVREKIGAIATPDYIQNAPSLPKTRSGKIMRRVLRKIACNERDLGDVSTLADSSVIEQLFESRCCTAV
;
A
#
# COMPACT_ATOMS: atom_id res chain seq x y z
N MET A 1 -40.03 -7.84 23.32
CA MET A 1 -39.34 -8.79 22.44
C MET A 1 -40.24 -9.35 21.34
N MET A 2 -41.34 -10.08 21.61
CA MET A 2 -42.18 -10.67 20.54
C MET A 2 -42.87 -9.64 19.59
N ILE A 3 -43.24 -8.46 20.08
CA ILE A 3 -43.85 -7.40 19.23
C ILE A 3 -42.82 -6.77 18.28
N SER A 4 -41.57 -6.64 18.73
CA SER A 4 -40.45 -6.12 17.93
C SER A 4 -40.08 -7.07 16.79
N VAL A 5 -40.20 -8.38 17.01
CA VAL A 5 -39.98 -9.42 16.00
C VAL A 5 -41.12 -9.44 14.97
N LEU A 6 -42.37 -9.22 15.40
CA LEU A 6 -43.52 -9.13 14.49
C LEU A 6 -43.47 -7.91 13.55
N LEU A 7 -43.03 -6.74 14.06
CA LEU A 7 -42.85 -5.54 13.23
C LEU A 7 -41.72 -5.71 12.20
N LEU A 8 -40.64 -6.41 12.57
CA LEU A 8 -39.54 -6.72 11.66
C LEU A 8 -39.99 -7.67 10.53
N MET A 9 -40.82 -8.68 10.85
CA MET A 9 -41.35 -9.63 9.86
C MET A 9 -42.33 -9.00 8.87
N LEU A 10 -43.15 -8.02 9.31
CA LEU A 10 -44.07 -7.28 8.43
C LEU A 10 -43.34 -6.29 7.51
N LEU A 11 -42.21 -5.73 7.95
CA LEU A 11 -41.35 -4.89 7.10
C LEU A 11 -40.53 -5.69 6.09
N MET A 12 -40.13 -6.93 6.43
CA MET A 12 -39.37 -7.81 5.55
C MET A 12 -40.22 -8.43 4.44
N THR A 13 -41.53 -8.64 4.66
CA THR A 13 -42.44 -9.24 3.66
C THR A 13 -42.99 -8.24 2.64
N GLY A 14 -42.98 -6.94 2.94
CA GLY A 14 -43.46 -5.89 2.04
C GLY A 14 -42.50 -5.49 0.91
N LEU A 15 -41.26 -6.01 0.89
CA LEU A 15 -40.22 -5.64 -0.07
C LEU A 15 -39.90 -6.74 -1.11
N SER A 16 -40.56 -7.91 -1.06
CA SER A 16 -40.27 -9.03 -1.98
C SER A 16 -41.37 -9.32 -3.01
N SER A 17 -41.96 -8.29 -3.62
CA SER A 17 -42.77 -8.50 -4.84
C SER A 17 -42.83 -7.26 -5.73
N ALA A 18 -41.86 -7.12 -6.63
CA ALA A 18 -42.03 -6.34 -7.85
C ALA A 18 -41.19 -6.98 -8.96
N ASN A 19 -41.87 -7.70 -9.85
CA ASN A 19 -41.30 -8.32 -11.04
C ASN A 19 -40.69 -7.27 -11.97
N TYR A 20 -39.45 -7.51 -12.41
CA TYR A 20 -38.86 -6.87 -13.57
C TYR A 20 -39.54 -7.41 -14.84
N ASN A 21 -40.26 -6.57 -15.56
CA ASN A 21 -40.42 -6.70 -17.01
C ASN A 21 -40.93 -5.38 -17.64
N GLN A 22 -40.18 -4.95 -18.66
CA GLN A 22 -40.56 -4.03 -19.75
C GLN A 22 -41.11 -2.63 -19.38
N CYS A 23 -40.32 -1.59 -19.63
CA CYS A 23 -40.80 -0.46 -20.44
C CYS A 23 -39.64 0.40 -20.96
N SER A 24 -39.43 0.37 -22.27
CA SER A 24 -38.67 1.33 -23.04
C SER A 24 -39.42 2.66 -23.14
N THR A 25 -38.68 3.77 -23.13
CA THR A 25 -39.08 5.15 -23.49
C THR A 25 -40.15 5.83 -22.63
N CYS A 26 -39.75 6.80 -21.79
CA CYS A 26 -40.45 8.10 -21.70
C CYS A 26 -39.62 9.16 -20.95
N ASN A 27 -39.38 10.30 -21.61
CA ASN A 27 -39.02 11.57 -20.98
C ASN A 27 -40.17 12.01 -20.05
N CYS A 28 -39.91 12.33 -18.79
CA CYS A 28 -40.84 13.15 -17.99
C CYS A 28 -40.14 13.94 -16.87
N THR A 29 -40.34 15.24 -16.95
CA THR A 29 -40.20 16.28 -15.94
C THR A 29 -41.14 16.05 -14.74
N THR A 30 -40.65 16.33 -13.52
CA THR A 30 -41.43 16.78 -12.34
C THR A 30 -42.71 16.00 -11.98
N ALA A 31 -42.64 14.67 -11.81
CA ALA A 31 -43.79 13.89 -11.34
C ALA A 31 -43.43 12.59 -10.57
N GLU A 32 -42.56 12.67 -9.55
CA GLU A 32 -42.35 11.55 -8.59
C GLU A 32 -42.54 11.96 -7.11
N PHE A 33 -43.10 13.14 -6.85
CA PHE A 33 -43.33 13.65 -5.49
C PHE A 33 -44.78 13.56 -4.99
N GLN A 34 -45.65 12.76 -5.63
CA GLN A 34 -47.07 12.64 -5.29
C GLN A 34 -47.58 11.23 -4.93
N SER A 35 -46.71 10.24 -4.65
CA SER A 35 -47.18 8.92 -4.19
C SER A 35 -47.36 8.79 -2.66
N VAL A 36 -46.91 9.78 -1.87
CA VAL A 36 -46.92 9.68 -0.39
C VAL A 36 -48.12 10.39 0.27
N THR A 37 -48.79 11.30 -0.43
CA THR A 37 -49.88 12.12 0.15
C THR A 37 -51.29 11.50 0.08
N LYS A 38 -51.45 10.29 -0.48
CA LYS A 38 -52.77 9.61 -0.52
C LYS A 38 -53.10 8.79 0.74
N TYR A 39 -52.15 8.60 1.67
CA TYR A 39 -52.33 7.79 2.88
C TYR A 39 -52.67 8.60 4.15
N LEU A 40 -52.66 9.93 4.12
CA LEU A 40 -52.81 10.79 5.31
C LEU A 40 -53.79 11.94 5.06
N ASN A 41 -55.08 11.61 4.94
CA ASN A 41 -56.19 12.51 4.64
C ASN A 41 -56.25 13.76 5.56
N VAL A 42 -55.63 14.89 5.16
CA VAL A 42 -55.68 16.19 5.84
C VAL A 42 -55.76 17.31 4.77
N PRO A 43 -56.63 18.34 4.90
CA PRO A 43 -56.84 19.33 3.83
C PRO A 43 -55.78 20.44 3.83
N ILE A 44 -55.43 20.93 2.63
CA ILE A 44 -54.50 22.04 2.39
C ILE A 44 -55.31 23.33 2.21
N LEU A 45 -55.01 24.37 3.02
CA LEU A 45 -55.46 25.74 2.78
C LEU A 45 -54.41 26.49 1.95
N ASN A 46 -54.82 26.94 0.76
CA ASN A 46 -54.08 27.82 -0.13
C ASN A 46 -54.13 29.26 0.37
N HIS A 47 -53.00 29.96 0.48
CA HIS A 47 -52.87 31.40 0.21
C HIS A 47 -51.46 31.67 -0.33
N GLY A 48 -51.38 32.31 -1.50
CA GLY A 48 -50.12 32.64 -2.18
C GLY A 48 -49.52 33.98 -1.72
N ILE A 49 -48.28 34.25 -2.17
CA ILE A 49 -47.71 35.56 -2.56
C ILE A 49 -46.28 35.35 -3.12
N SER A 50 -45.85 36.34 -3.90
CA SER A 50 -44.84 36.42 -4.97
C SER A 50 -43.35 36.61 -4.58
N LYS A 51 -42.51 36.49 -5.62
CA LYS A 51 -41.06 36.78 -5.75
C LYS A 51 -40.54 38.03 -5.02
N THR A 52 -39.47 37.87 -4.24
CA THR A 52 -38.19 38.62 -4.27
C THR A 52 -37.16 37.99 -3.31
N SER A 53 -35.88 38.33 -3.49
CA SER A 53 -34.60 37.72 -3.11
C SER A 53 -34.20 37.60 -1.61
N VAL A 54 -33.20 36.71 -1.35
CA VAL A 54 -32.09 36.70 -0.35
C VAL A 54 -32.09 35.59 0.76
N SER A 55 -31.14 34.63 0.64
CA SER A 55 -30.37 33.72 1.57
C SER A 55 -30.94 33.17 2.93
N PRO A 56 -30.24 32.26 3.67
CA PRO A 56 -30.46 30.81 3.69
C PRO A 56 -31.10 30.22 4.98
N TRP A 57 -31.93 29.19 4.78
CA TRP A 57 -32.28 28.04 5.64
C TRP A 57 -32.20 28.13 7.18
N THR A 58 -33.38 28.11 7.81
CA THR A 58 -33.63 27.32 9.04
C THR A 58 -35.11 26.92 9.08
N TYR A 59 -35.44 25.66 8.80
CA TYR A 59 -36.77 25.09 9.07
C TYR A 59 -36.66 24.07 10.20
N LYS A 60 -37.25 24.41 11.36
CA LYS A 60 -37.56 23.47 12.44
C LYS A 60 -38.91 22.80 12.13
N CYS A 61 -38.91 21.49 11.93
CA CYS A 61 -40.15 20.70 11.98
C CYS A 61 -40.42 20.30 13.44
N THR A 62 -41.45 20.88 14.05
CA THR A 62 -42.03 20.40 15.32
C THR A 62 -43.18 19.44 15.00
N VAL A 63 -43.03 18.16 15.32
CA VAL A 63 -44.12 17.18 15.26
C VAL A 63 -44.83 17.17 16.60
N ASN A 64 -46.14 17.41 16.61
CA ASN A 64 -46.97 17.45 17.81
C ASN A 64 -47.28 16.00 18.27
N THR A 65 -46.76 15.59 19.43
CA THR A 65 -46.71 14.20 19.91
C THR A 65 -47.98 13.67 20.58
N ASP A 66 -49.04 14.47 20.68
CA ASP A 66 -50.21 14.13 21.51
C ASP A 66 -51.28 13.25 20.84
N ARG A 67 -51.08 12.79 19.60
CA ARG A 67 -52.09 11.97 18.86
C ARG A 67 -51.66 10.55 18.48
N ILE A 68 -50.45 10.13 18.85
CA ILE A 68 -49.93 8.79 18.54
C ILE A 68 -50.68 7.64 19.28
N PRO A 69 -51.18 7.80 20.54
CA PRO A 69 -51.82 6.69 21.24
C PRO A 69 -53.15 6.19 20.64
N MET A 70 -53.92 7.06 19.97
CA MET A 70 -55.23 6.71 19.41
C MET A 70 -55.16 5.89 18.11
N VAL A 71 -54.08 6.07 17.33
CA VAL A 71 -53.90 5.39 16.04
C VAL A 71 -53.54 3.91 16.25
N ILE A 72 -52.82 3.61 17.34
CA ILE A 72 -52.36 2.25 17.67
C ILE A 72 -53.52 1.39 18.22
N CYS A 73 -54.41 1.96 19.05
CA CYS A 73 -55.57 1.21 19.57
C CYS A 73 -56.56 0.80 18.45
N ASN A 74 -56.84 1.69 17.48
CA ASN A 74 -57.74 1.39 16.37
C ASN A 74 -57.20 0.34 15.38
N ALA A 75 -55.88 0.17 15.30
CA ALA A 75 -55.25 -0.85 14.46
C ALA A 75 -55.31 -2.25 15.10
N VAL A 76 -55.29 -2.34 16.43
CA VAL A 76 -55.36 -3.61 17.18
C VAL A 76 -56.79 -4.18 17.19
N ASP A 77 -57.81 -3.32 17.30
CA ASP A 77 -59.22 -3.73 17.25
C ASP A 77 -59.65 -4.25 15.86
N ARG A 78 -59.01 -3.78 14.78
CA ARG A 78 -59.28 -4.28 13.41
C ARG A 78 -58.54 -5.59 13.09
N ALA A 79 -57.44 -5.89 13.78
CA ALA A 79 -56.62 -7.07 13.51
C ALA A 79 -57.09 -8.33 14.28
N THR A 80 -57.91 -8.19 15.32
CA THR A 80 -58.32 -9.28 16.21
C THR A 80 -59.80 -9.64 16.03
N GLY A 81 -60.20 -9.92 14.79
CA GLY A 81 -61.50 -10.52 14.50
C GLY A 81 -61.56 -11.96 15.04
N ARG A 82 -62.39 -12.18 16.06
CA ARG A 82 -62.74 -13.46 16.74
C ARG A 82 -61.74 -13.98 17.77
N PHE A 83 -61.96 -13.67 19.04
CA PHE A 83 -61.89 -14.65 20.13
C PHE A 83 -62.80 -14.18 21.28
N ASN A 84 -63.79 -15.02 21.63
CA ASN A 84 -64.66 -14.86 22.80
C ASN A 84 -63.85 -15.07 24.09
N GLY A 85 -64.08 -14.25 25.11
CA GLY A 85 -63.65 -14.55 26.49
C GLY A 85 -63.11 -13.34 27.25
N GLN A 86 -63.75 -13.04 28.37
CA GLN A 86 -63.44 -11.93 29.29
C GLN A 86 -62.03 -12.03 29.91
N PHE A 87 -61.53 -10.85 30.34
CA PHE A 87 -60.37 -10.59 31.22
C PHE A 87 -58.96 -10.46 30.60
N LYS A 88 -58.54 -9.22 30.31
CA LYS A 88 -57.41 -8.48 30.94
C LYS A 88 -56.83 -7.40 30.01
N THR A 89 -57.50 -6.24 29.91
CA THR A 89 -57.00 -5.07 29.17
C THR A 89 -56.35 -4.00 30.09
N TYR A 90 -56.32 -4.21 31.40
CA TYR A 90 -55.84 -3.19 32.35
C TYR A 90 -54.37 -3.32 32.79
N ALA A 91 -53.64 -4.36 32.38
CA ALA A 91 -52.25 -4.57 32.81
C ALA A 91 -51.17 -4.00 31.85
N ILE A 92 -51.51 -3.76 30.58
CA ILE A 92 -50.52 -3.35 29.56
C ILE A 92 -50.34 -1.83 29.50
N CYS A 93 -51.39 -1.05 29.77
CA CYS A 93 -51.31 0.41 29.80
C CYS A 93 -50.52 0.97 31.01
N GLY A 94 -50.37 0.19 32.09
CA GLY A 94 -49.58 0.58 33.26
C GLY A 94 -48.07 0.44 33.07
N ALA A 95 -47.63 -0.55 32.28
CA ALA A 95 -46.21 -0.84 32.07
C ALA A 95 -45.52 0.16 31.13
N ILE A 96 -46.26 0.74 30.18
CA ILE A 96 -45.72 1.73 29.22
C ILE A 96 -45.49 3.11 29.88
N ARG A 97 -46.15 3.40 31.01
CA ARG A 97 -45.94 4.66 31.75
C ARG A 97 -44.73 4.65 32.69
N ARG A 98 -44.00 3.53 32.85
CA ARG A 98 -42.86 3.40 33.76
C ARG A 98 -41.51 3.09 33.09
N MET A 99 -41.38 3.28 31.77
CA MET A 99 -40.07 3.26 31.11
C MET A 99 -39.47 4.67 31.15
N ASP A 100 -38.40 4.83 31.92
CA ASP A 100 -37.66 6.09 32.11
C ASP A 100 -37.21 6.70 30.78
N ILE A 101 -37.32 8.04 30.74
CA ILE A 101 -37.02 8.93 29.60
C ILE A 101 -35.60 8.70 29.03
N VAL A 102 -34.66 8.24 29.84
CA VAL A 102 -33.24 8.03 29.46
C VAL A 102 -33.07 6.91 28.42
N TYR A 103 -33.87 5.84 28.43
CA TYR A 103 -33.72 4.74 27.46
C TYR A 103 -34.35 5.00 26.09
N ARG A 104 -35.31 5.94 26.02
CA ARG A 104 -35.99 6.30 24.76
C ARG A 104 -35.10 7.13 23.86
N ASP A 105 -34.39 8.09 24.44
CA ASP A 105 -33.49 8.98 23.69
C ASP A 105 -32.26 8.22 23.19
N SER A 106 -31.69 7.31 23.98
CA SER A 106 -30.56 6.48 23.54
C SER A 106 -30.92 5.55 22.38
N LEU A 107 -32.10 4.90 22.42
CA LEU A 107 -32.54 4.03 21.32
C LEU A 107 -32.87 4.81 20.05
N LEU A 108 -33.53 5.96 20.18
CA LEU A 108 -33.86 6.83 19.05
C LEU A 108 -32.61 7.45 18.42
N VAL A 109 -31.63 7.88 19.21
CA VAL A 109 -30.33 8.37 18.69
C VAL A 109 -29.59 7.24 17.96
N THR A 110 -29.57 6.03 18.50
CA THR A 110 -28.86 4.89 17.88
C THR A 110 -29.52 4.45 16.58
N VAL A 111 -30.86 4.38 16.52
CA VAL A 111 -31.59 4.03 15.28
C VAL A 111 -31.48 5.14 14.23
N ASN A 112 -31.50 6.40 14.64
CA ASN A 112 -31.42 7.55 13.73
C ASN A 112 -29.98 7.76 13.21
N GLU A 113 -28.94 7.46 14.01
CA GLU A 113 -27.56 7.35 13.53
C GLU A 113 -27.39 6.18 12.56
N TYR A 114 -27.94 5.00 12.88
CA TYR A 114 -27.85 3.83 12.01
C TYR A 114 -28.56 4.07 10.67
N GLN A 115 -29.73 4.71 10.67
CA GLN A 115 -30.44 5.09 9.45
C GLN A 115 -29.77 6.25 8.70
N LYS A 116 -29.19 7.25 9.38
CA LYS A 116 -28.38 8.30 8.72
C LYS A 116 -27.12 7.72 8.09
N ARG A 117 -26.41 6.82 8.78
CA ARG A 117 -25.26 6.10 8.20
C ARG A 117 -25.72 5.30 7.00
N ARG A 118 -26.79 4.52 7.11
CA ARG A 118 -27.31 3.72 6.00
C ARG A 118 -27.82 4.55 4.81
N MET A 119 -28.46 5.70 5.04
CA MET A 119 -28.89 6.64 3.97
C MET A 119 -27.72 7.40 3.33
N ASN A 120 -26.76 7.88 4.12
CA ASN A 120 -25.55 8.49 3.58
C ASN A 120 -24.72 7.48 2.78
N TYR A 121 -24.65 6.23 3.24
CA TYR A 121 -24.09 5.11 2.48
C TYR A 121 -24.89 4.90 1.17
N MET A 122 -26.22 4.72 1.22
CA MET A 122 -27.02 4.45 0.02
C MET A 122 -27.00 5.59 -1.03
N CYS A 123 -27.07 6.87 -0.62
CA CYS A 123 -26.98 8.00 -1.54
C CYS A 123 -25.60 8.15 -2.18
N TYR A 124 -24.53 7.85 -1.42
CA TYR A 124 -23.14 7.98 -1.88
C TYR A 124 -22.69 6.78 -2.74
N PHE A 125 -23.12 5.56 -2.42
CA PHE A 125 -22.94 4.39 -3.31
C PHE A 125 -23.74 4.53 -4.60
N GLY A 126 -24.89 5.22 -4.57
CA GLY A 126 -25.57 5.66 -5.78
C GLY A 126 -24.72 6.57 -6.68
N TYR A 127 -23.60 7.13 -6.20
CA TYR A 127 -22.66 7.94 -6.97
C TYR A 127 -21.34 7.21 -7.31
N GLN A 128 -20.73 6.47 -6.37
CA GLN A 128 -19.59 5.60 -6.70
C GLN A 128 -19.99 4.48 -7.69
N SER A 129 -21.20 3.93 -7.57
CA SER A 129 -21.73 3.02 -8.59
C SER A 129 -21.91 3.72 -9.95
N LYS A 130 -22.33 5.00 -9.98
CA LYS A 130 -22.42 5.82 -11.21
C LYS A 130 -21.09 6.07 -11.89
N LEU A 131 -20.00 6.27 -11.15
CA LEU A 131 -18.65 6.37 -11.72
C LEU A 131 -18.12 5.02 -12.25
N LEU A 132 -18.61 3.91 -11.70
CA LEU A 132 -18.32 2.55 -12.15
C LEU A 132 -19.41 1.99 -13.10
N ASP A 133 -20.39 2.79 -13.55
CA ASP A 133 -21.56 2.31 -14.32
C ASP A 133 -21.29 2.14 -15.82
N LYS A 134 -20.17 2.67 -16.33
CA LYS A 134 -19.79 2.52 -17.74
C LYS A 134 -18.38 1.96 -17.86
N ALA A 135 -18.21 1.03 -18.79
CA ALA A 135 -16.88 0.68 -19.26
C ALA A 135 -16.17 1.95 -19.77
N PRO A 136 -14.85 2.09 -19.55
CA PRO A 136 -14.08 3.26 -19.98
C PRO A 136 -14.25 3.52 -21.49
N GLY A 137 -14.23 4.79 -21.91
CA GLY A 137 -14.38 5.22 -23.31
C GLY A 137 -13.17 4.92 -24.22
N GLU A 138 -13.15 5.54 -25.42
CA GLU A 138 -12.04 5.43 -26.39
C GLU A 138 -10.68 5.86 -25.77
N ASP A 139 -9.57 5.26 -26.24
CA ASP A 139 -8.17 5.41 -25.77
C ASP A 139 -7.77 4.68 -24.46
N VAL A 140 -8.24 3.44 -24.26
CA VAL A 140 -7.76 2.54 -23.19
C VAL A 140 -7.09 1.28 -23.73
N LEU A 141 -6.17 0.71 -22.95
CA LEU A 141 -5.45 -0.52 -23.30
C LEU A 141 -6.05 -1.72 -22.55
N HIS A 142 -6.39 -2.77 -23.29
CA HIS A 142 -6.91 -4.01 -22.73
C HIS A 142 -5.86 -5.12 -22.79
N ALA A 143 -5.93 -6.07 -21.85
CA ALA A 143 -5.27 -7.36 -22.03
C ALA A 143 -5.85 -8.11 -23.23
N SER A 144 -5.05 -9.01 -23.80
CA SER A 144 -5.44 -9.85 -24.95
C SER A 144 -6.66 -10.73 -24.64
N GLY A 145 -7.41 -11.11 -25.67
CA GLY A 145 -8.65 -11.87 -25.51
C GLY A 145 -8.47 -13.24 -24.85
N ASP A 146 -7.34 -13.90 -25.08
CA ASP A 146 -7.04 -15.22 -24.48
C ASP A 146 -6.72 -15.12 -22.99
N PHE A 147 -6.06 -14.04 -22.56
CA PHE A 147 -5.75 -13.78 -21.15
C PHE A 147 -7.03 -13.69 -20.28
N LYS A 148 -8.14 -13.19 -20.84
CA LYS A 148 -9.38 -12.96 -20.07
C LYS A 148 -10.12 -14.24 -19.65
N LYS A 149 -9.94 -15.36 -20.36
CA LYS A 149 -10.73 -16.58 -20.11
C LYS A 149 -10.33 -17.32 -18.85
N GLU A 150 -9.05 -17.24 -18.48
CA GLU A 150 -8.46 -17.97 -17.37
C GLU A 150 -8.24 -17.08 -16.13
N ALA A 151 -8.39 -15.77 -16.27
CA ALA A 151 -8.13 -14.82 -15.20
C ALA A 151 -9.09 -14.99 -14.01
N HIS A 152 -8.57 -14.80 -12.79
CA HIS A 152 -9.37 -14.84 -11.55
C HIS A 152 -10.52 -13.82 -11.56
N ILE A 153 -10.32 -12.70 -12.27
CA ILE A 153 -11.30 -11.61 -12.40
C ILE A 153 -11.37 -11.23 -13.89
N PRO A 154 -12.27 -11.87 -14.66
CA PRO A 154 -12.22 -11.86 -16.12
C PRO A 154 -12.86 -10.62 -16.77
N SER A 155 -13.59 -9.79 -16.02
CA SER A 155 -14.30 -8.63 -16.56
C SER A 155 -14.46 -7.49 -15.56
N PHE A 156 -14.72 -6.29 -16.10
CA PHE A 156 -14.97 -5.10 -15.29
C PHE A 156 -16.22 -5.24 -14.42
N GLU A 157 -17.27 -5.90 -14.92
CA GLU A 157 -18.49 -6.20 -14.18
C GLU A 157 -18.20 -7.11 -12.99
N LYS A 158 -17.35 -8.14 -13.19
CA LYS A 158 -16.96 -9.01 -12.09
C LYS A 158 -16.11 -8.28 -11.05
N TYR A 159 -15.21 -7.41 -11.48
CA TYR A 159 -14.49 -6.51 -10.57
C TYR A 159 -15.47 -5.66 -9.75
N LYS A 160 -16.45 -5.01 -10.41
CA LYS A 160 -17.44 -4.16 -9.74
C LYS A 160 -18.27 -4.92 -8.72
N GLU A 161 -18.75 -6.11 -9.07
CA GLU A 161 -19.48 -7.01 -8.17
C GLU A 161 -18.65 -7.31 -6.90
N LEU A 162 -17.40 -7.74 -7.08
CA LEU A 162 -16.50 -8.07 -5.97
C LEU A 162 -16.10 -6.84 -5.15
N TYR A 163 -15.90 -5.69 -5.80
CA TYR A 163 -15.59 -4.43 -5.12
C TYR A 163 -16.75 -3.99 -4.23
N ILE A 164 -17.97 -3.98 -4.76
CA ILE A 164 -19.18 -3.68 -3.97
C ILE A 164 -19.30 -4.66 -2.80
N LYS A 165 -19.17 -5.98 -3.04
CA LYS A 165 -19.20 -6.99 -1.96
C LYS A 165 -18.15 -6.72 -0.90
N SER A 166 -16.92 -6.38 -1.29
CA SER A 166 -15.80 -6.13 -0.37
C SER A 166 -15.99 -4.91 0.52
N VAL A 167 -16.79 -3.94 0.09
CA VAL A 167 -17.03 -2.69 0.82
C VAL A 167 -18.32 -2.76 1.64
N GLU A 168 -19.40 -3.30 1.07
CA GLU A 168 -20.71 -3.39 1.74
C GLU A 168 -20.81 -4.58 2.70
N SER A 169 -20.06 -5.66 2.42
CA SER A 169 -20.06 -6.90 3.20
C SER A 169 -18.63 -7.42 3.41
N PRO A 170 -17.75 -6.63 4.07
CA PRO A 170 -16.33 -6.95 4.21
C PRO A 170 -16.09 -8.27 4.94
N GLU A 171 -16.92 -8.60 5.94
CA GLU A 171 -16.82 -9.89 6.65
C GLU A 171 -17.08 -11.08 5.73
N GLU A 172 -18.03 -10.96 4.79
CA GLU A 172 -18.31 -12.04 3.85
C GLU A 172 -17.17 -12.17 2.83
N PHE A 173 -16.76 -11.06 2.21
CA PHE A 173 -15.71 -11.05 1.19
C PHE A 173 -14.37 -11.53 1.77
N TRP A 174 -13.90 -10.93 2.86
CA TRP A 174 -12.63 -11.31 3.46
C TRP A 174 -12.72 -12.60 4.27
N GLY A 175 -13.90 -12.97 4.76
CA GLY A 175 -14.17 -14.28 5.34
C GLY A 175 -14.03 -15.40 4.29
N ASP A 176 -14.42 -15.15 3.04
CA ASP A 176 -14.17 -16.09 1.93
C ASP A 176 -12.67 -16.27 1.69
N VAL A 177 -11.88 -15.18 1.69
CA VAL A 177 -10.41 -15.27 1.60
C VAL A 177 -9.81 -15.99 2.81
N ALA A 178 -10.31 -15.73 4.02
CA ALA A 178 -9.80 -16.33 5.25
C ALA A 178 -9.99 -17.84 5.33
N LYS A 179 -10.98 -18.42 4.62
CA LYS A 179 -11.20 -19.88 4.53
C LYS A 179 -10.03 -20.59 3.85
N ASP A 180 -9.28 -19.89 3.01
CA ASP A 180 -8.09 -20.42 2.36
C ASP A 180 -6.88 -20.44 3.31
N PHE A 181 -7.02 -20.24 4.62
CA PHE A 181 -5.90 -20.24 5.56
C PHE A 181 -6.21 -21.08 6.79
N PHE A 182 -5.14 -21.56 7.43
CA PHE A 182 -5.22 -22.29 8.68
C PHE A 182 -5.39 -21.31 9.84
N TRP A 183 -6.37 -21.61 10.70
CA TRP A 183 -6.67 -20.88 11.92
C TRP A 183 -6.73 -21.86 13.08
N LYS A 184 -5.91 -21.63 14.10
CA LYS A 184 -5.92 -22.45 15.32
C LYS A 184 -7.18 -22.19 16.14
N THR A 185 -7.56 -20.92 16.24
CA THR A 185 -8.88 -20.48 16.72
C THR A 185 -9.47 -19.48 15.74
N LYS A 186 -10.79 -19.55 15.54
CA LYS A 186 -11.53 -18.57 14.74
C LYS A 186 -11.72 -17.28 15.53
N TYR A 187 -11.91 -16.17 14.83
CA TYR A 187 -12.28 -14.90 15.44
C TYR A 187 -13.65 -15.01 16.12
N THR A 188 -13.86 -14.22 17.18
CA THR A 188 -15.10 -14.25 17.99
C THR A 188 -15.86 -12.92 17.97
N GLY A 189 -15.24 -11.86 17.44
CA GLY A 189 -15.81 -10.51 17.35
C GLY A 189 -16.15 -10.07 15.93
N LYS A 190 -16.07 -8.76 15.67
CA LYS A 190 -16.19 -8.22 14.30
C LYS A 190 -15.00 -8.65 13.46
N PHE A 191 -15.23 -8.85 12.17
CA PHE A 191 -14.13 -9.10 11.23
C PHE A 191 -13.17 -7.90 11.15
N LEU A 192 -13.69 -6.68 11.18
CA LEU A 192 -12.92 -5.44 11.19
C LEU A 192 -13.59 -4.45 12.17
N ASP A 193 -12.83 -3.92 13.12
CA ASP A 193 -13.28 -2.92 14.09
C ASP A 193 -12.28 -1.78 14.16
N TYR A 194 -12.76 -0.53 14.17
CA TYR A 194 -11.87 0.62 14.05
C TYR A 194 -12.47 1.95 14.53
N ASN A 195 -11.59 2.90 14.78
CA ASN A 195 -11.88 4.32 14.85
C ASN A 195 -10.85 5.11 14.02
N PHE A 196 -11.31 5.89 13.05
CA PHE A 196 -10.49 6.81 12.23
C PHE A 196 -10.66 8.29 12.63
N ASP A 197 -11.49 8.56 13.63
CA ASP A 197 -11.83 9.91 14.04
C ASP A 197 -11.23 10.21 15.42
N VAL A 198 -10.13 10.98 15.40
CA VAL A 198 -9.42 11.44 16.61
C VAL A 198 -10.34 12.21 17.57
N THR A 199 -11.46 12.75 17.08
CA THR A 199 -12.44 13.47 17.92
C THR A 199 -13.40 12.53 18.66
N LYS A 200 -13.44 11.24 18.28
CA LYS A 200 -14.31 10.21 18.86
C LYS A 200 -13.57 9.24 19.80
N GLY A 201 -12.28 9.42 20.00
CA GLY A 201 -11.43 8.57 20.84
C GLY A 201 -10.10 8.26 20.17
N GLU A 202 -9.32 7.39 20.83
CA GLU A 202 -8.06 6.88 20.29
C GLU A 202 -8.28 6.19 18.94
N ILE A 203 -7.34 6.37 18.02
CA ILE A 203 -7.36 5.69 16.72
C ILE A 203 -6.96 4.24 16.91
N PHE A 204 -7.77 3.33 16.38
CA PHE A 204 -7.39 1.92 16.35
C PHE A 204 -7.94 1.24 15.12
N VAL A 205 -7.29 0.13 14.75
CA VAL A 205 -7.79 -0.82 13.75
C VAL A 205 -7.50 -2.22 14.28
N LYS A 206 -8.50 -3.10 14.22
CA LYS A 206 -8.37 -4.52 14.56
C LYS A 206 -9.06 -5.35 13.49
N CYS A 207 -8.41 -6.40 13.03
CA CYS A 207 -8.92 -7.37 12.07
C CYS A 207 -8.93 -8.76 12.73
N MET A 208 -10.06 -9.44 12.67
CA MET A 208 -10.24 -10.81 13.18
C MET A 208 -9.80 -10.99 14.65
N GLU A 209 -10.12 -10.02 15.51
CA GLU A 209 -9.79 -10.09 16.95
C GLU A 209 -10.30 -11.41 17.57
N GLY A 210 -9.44 -12.05 18.37
CA GLY A 210 -9.69 -13.37 18.97
C GLY A 210 -9.30 -14.57 18.09
N ALA A 211 -8.99 -14.38 16.80
CA ALA A 211 -8.40 -15.43 15.99
C ALA A 211 -6.94 -15.67 16.38
N THR A 212 -6.50 -16.92 16.28
CA THR A 212 -5.08 -17.27 16.42
C THR A 212 -4.59 -18.05 15.20
N THR A 213 -3.39 -17.73 14.75
CA THR A 213 -2.75 -18.38 13.61
C THR A 213 -1.23 -18.21 13.69
N ASN A 214 -0.50 -18.74 12.72
CA ASN A 214 0.90 -18.42 12.50
C ASN A 214 1.11 -18.19 10.99
N ILE A 215 1.66 -17.03 10.62
CA ILE A 215 1.86 -16.71 9.20
C ILE A 215 2.91 -17.62 8.55
N CYS A 216 3.98 -17.99 9.27
CA CYS A 216 4.98 -18.92 8.77
C CYS A 216 4.37 -20.30 8.48
N TYR A 217 3.51 -20.80 9.37
CA TYR A 217 2.78 -22.06 9.14
C TYR A 217 1.96 -21.99 7.85
N ASN A 218 1.23 -20.90 7.64
CA ASN A 218 0.38 -20.74 6.46
C ASN A 218 1.15 -20.63 5.14
N VAL A 219 2.36 -20.07 5.16
CA VAL A 219 3.17 -19.87 3.95
C VAL A 219 4.19 -21.00 3.70
N LEU A 220 4.44 -21.89 4.67
CA LEU A 220 5.34 -23.03 4.53
C LEU A 220 4.66 -24.36 4.85
N ASP A 221 4.40 -24.65 6.13
CA ASP A 221 3.89 -25.95 6.61
C ASP A 221 2.61 -26.36 5.87
N ARG A 222 1.64 -25.45 5.76
CA ARG A 222 0.42 -25.67 4.99
C ARG A 222 0.70 -25.96 3.51
N ASN A 223 1.65 -25.24 2.90
CA ASN A 223 2.02 -25.49 1.50
C ASN A 223 2.66 -26.88 1.33
N VAL A 224 3.57 -27.25 2.22
CA VAL A 224 4.28 -28.54 2.17
C VAL A 224 3.34 -29.70 2.48
N HIS A 225 2.62 -29.63 3.60
CA HIS A 225 1.88 -30.76 4.15
C HIS A 225 0.43 -30.85 3.67
N GLU A 226 -0.28 -29.74 3.55
CA GLU A 226 -1.70 -29.73 3.17
C GLU A 226 -1.86 -29.60 1.65
N ARG A 227 -1.16 -28.65 1.02
CA ARG A 227 -1.21 -28.43 -0.45
C ARG A 227 -0.25 -29.30 -1.26
N LYS A 228 0.60 -30.10 -0.59
CA LYS A 228 1.55 -31.04 -1.21
C LYS A 228 2.54 -30.37 -2.18
N LEU A 229 2.96 -29.15 -1.88
CA LEU A 229 3.90 -28.36 -2.68
C LEU A 229 5.36 -28.52 -2.23
N GLY A 230 5.69 -29.52 -1.42
CA GLY A 230 7.03 -29.68 -0.82
C GLY A 230 8.17 -29.72 -1.86
N ASP A 231 7.95 -30.38 -3.00
CA ASP A 231 8.93 -30.51 -4.09
C ASP A 231 8.85 -29.35 -5.10
N LYS A 232 7.85 -28.45 -4.97
CA LYS A 232 7.77 -27.25 -5.80
C LYS A 232 8.87 -26.28 -5.40
N VAL A 233 9.49 -25.64 -6.39
CA VAL A 233 10.45 -24.55 -6.18
C VAL A 233 9.75 -23.37 -5.52
N ALA A 234 10.25 -22.93 -4.36
CA ALA A 234 9.86 -21.67 -3.75
C ALA A 234 10.68 -20.53 -4.34
N PHE A 235 12.01 -20.68 -4.42
CA PHE A 235 12.90 -19.68 -4.98
C PHE A 235 13.92 -20.25 -5.97
N TYR A 236 14.06 -19.59 -7.11
CA TYR A 236 15.31 -19.54 -7.86
C TYR A 236 16.11 -18.35 -7.32
N TRP A 237 17.18 -18.59 -6.58
CA TRP A 237 18.10 -17.56 -6.16
C TRP A 237 19.16 -17.33 -7.24
N GLU A 238 19.31 -16.08 -7.65
CA GLU A 238 20.32 -15.62 -8.60
C GLU A 238 21.21 -14.59 -7.89
N GLY A 239 22.48 -14.94 -7.72
CA GLY A 239 23.49 -14.11 -7.07
C GLY A 239 23.92 -12.91 -7.93
N ASN A 240 24.82 -12.10 -7.36
CA ASN A 240 25.40 -10.96 -8.08
C ASN A 240 26.18 -11.38 -9.35
N GLU A 241 26.99 -12.44 -9.23
CA GLU A 241 27.79 -12.96 -10.34
C GLU A 241 26.98 -13.97 -11.18
N PRO A 242 27.00 -13.88 -12.53
CA PRO A 242 26.33 -14.86 -13.38
C PRO A 242 26.74 -16.30 -13.06
N GLY A 243 25.71 -17.14 -12.86
CA GLY A 243 25.86 -18.56 -12.52
C GLY A 243 26.10 -18.83 -11.04
N ASP A 244 26.28 -17.81 -10.20
CA ASP A 244 26.10 -17.97 -8.75
C ASP A 244 24.60 -18.12 -8.48
N GLU A 245 24.14 -19.35 -8.28
CA GLU A 245 22.72 -19.68 -8.34
C GLU A 245 22.37 -20.83 -7.38
N LYS A 246 21.12 -20.84 -6.93
CA LYS A 246 20.59 -21.88 -6.05
C LYS A 246 19.10 -22.06 -6.32
N THR A 247 18.64 -23.30 -6.30
CA THR A 247 17.20 -23.61 -6.31
C THR A 247 16.80 -24.07 -4.93
N VAL A 248 15.69 -23.54 -4.40
CA VAL A 248 15.18 -23.86 -3.07
C VAL A 248 13.72 -24.27 -3.18
N THR A 249 13.42 -25.49 -2.80
CA THR A 249 12.05 -26.02 -2.71
C THR A 249 11.35 -25.57 -1.44
N TYR A 250 10.02 -25.68 -1.39
CA TYR A 250 9.26 -25.38 -0.16
C TYR A 250 9.68 -26.26 1.02
N ARG A 251 10.04 -27.54 0.78
CA ARG A 251 10.52 -28.43 1.85
C ARG A 251 11.86 -27.96 2.41
N GLU A 252 12.81 -27.63 1.54
CA GLU A 252 14.12 -27.13 1.97
C GLU A 252 14.03 -25.78 2.68
N LEU A 253 13.13 -24.90 2.22
CA LEU A 253 12.87 -23.63 2.89
C LEU A 253 12.27 -23.84 4.29
N LEU A 254 11.30 -24.74 4.43
CA LEU A 254 10.70 -25.09 5.73
C LEU A 254 11.74 -25.66 6.70
N GLN A 255 12.60 -26.57 6.24
CA GLN A 255 13.66 -27.14 7.06
C GLN A 255 14.63 -26.06 7.56
N GLN A 256 15.08 -25.16 6.67
CA GLN A 256 15.97 -24.06 7.04
C GLN A 256 15.32 -23.10 8.04
N VAL A 257 14.04 -22.76 7.83
CA VAL A 257 13.27 -21.90 8.73
C VAL A 257 13.09 -22.55 10.10
N CYS A 258 12.82 -23.86 10.17
CA CYS A 258 12.72 -24.56 11.44
C CYS A 258 14.05 -24.59 12.20
N LYS A 259 15.16 -24.93 11.53
CA LYS A 259 16.49 -24.90 12.14
C LYS A 259 16.81 -23.51 12.69
N PHE A 260 16.63 -22.47 11.88
CA PHE A 260 16.96 -21.12 12.32
C PHE A 260 15.99 -20.56 13.38
N ALA A 261 14.72 -20.99 13.37
CA ALA A 261 13.79 -20.69 14.46
C ALA A 261 14.24 -21.34 15.79
N ASN A 262 14.78 -22.57 15.75
CA ASN A 262 15.37 -23.20 16.93
C ASN A 262 16.66 -22.51 17.37
N VAL A 263 17.50 -22.05 16.42
CA VAL A 263 18.64 -21.16 16.74
C VAL A 263 18.17 -19.95 17.52
N LEU A 264 17.19 -19.19 17.02
CA LEU A 264 16.68 -17.99 17.71
C LEU A 264 16.14 -18.31 19.11
N LYS A 265 15.40 -19.41 19.27
CA LYS A 265 14.92 -19.89 20.58
C LYS A 265 16.09 -20.22 21.52
N SER A 266 17.11 -20.93 21.04
CA SER A 266 18.34 -21.25 21.81
C SER A 266 19.09 -20.00 22.25
N GLN A 267 19.01 -18.94 21.44
CA GLN A 267 19.58 -17.63 21.75
C GLN A 267 18.71 -16.79 22.68
N GLY A 268 17.56 -17.30 23.12
CA GLY A 268 16.70 -16.68 24.12
C GLY A 268 15.59 -15.80 23.56
N VAL A 269 15.41 -15.75 22.23
CA VAL A 269 14.36 -14.97 21.58
C VAL A 269 12.98 -15.58 21.89
N LYS A 270 12.05 -14.73 22.31
CA LYS A 270 10.67 -15.09 22.66
C LYS A 270 9.67 -14.33 21.78
N LYS A 271 8.41 -14.76 21.85
CA LYS A 271 7.29 -14.03 21.23
C LYS A 271 7.29 -12.57 21.70
N GLY A 272 7.21 -11.63 20.75
CA GLY A 272 7.22 -10.18 21.00
C GLY A 272 8.62 -9.54 21.05
N ASP A 273 9.70 -10.33 21.10
CA ASP A 273 11.06 -9.78 21.01
C ASP A 273 11.35 -9.25 19.62
N ARG A 274 12.11 -8.15 19.53
CA ARG A 274 12.47 -7.54 18.24
C ARG A 274 13.82 -8.05 17.77
N VAL A 275 13.90 -8.48 16.52
CA VAL A 275 15.14 -8.97 15.89
C VAL A 275 15.49 -8.07 14.72
N SER A 276 16.65 -7.42 14.74
CA SER A 276 17.09 -6.59 13.63
C SER A 276 17.77 -7.46 12.58
N ILE A 277 17.42 -7.27 11.31
CA ILE A 277 17.99 -8.04 10.19
C ILE A 277 18.61 -7.08 9.19
N TYR A 278 19.91 -7.21 8.94
CA TYR A 278 20.72 -6.36 8.08
C TYR A 278 21.53 -7.23 7.12
N MET A 279 20.84 -7.84 6.15
CA MET A 279 21.40 -8.86 5.24
C MET A 279 21.20 -8.49 3.77
N PRO A 280 22.05 -9.00 2.87
CA PRO A 280 21.87 -8.88 1.43
C PRO A 280 20.70 -9.75 0.95
N MET A 281 20.40 -9.68 -0.34
CA MET A 281 19.30 -10.40 -1.00
C MET A 281 19.64 -11.89 -1.23
N VAL A 282 19.84 -12.61 -0.13
CA VAL A 282 20.16 -14.05 -0.06
C VAL A 282 19.00 -14.86 0.52
N VAL A 283 19.01 -16.18 0.33
CA VAL A 283 17.95 -17.08 0.83
C VAL A 283 17.81 -16.97 2.35
N GLU A 284 18.94 -16.82 3.05
CA GLU A 284 19.02 -16.71 4.50
C GLU A 284 18.27 -15.47 5.04
N LEU A 285 18.12 -14.40 4.25
CA LEU A 285 17.27 -13.26 4.60
C LEU A 285 15.80 -13.66 4.71
N VAL A 286 15.30 -14.46 3.76
CA VAL A 286 13.94 -15.01 3.83
C VAL A 286 13.81 -15.98 5.01
N VAL A 287 14.83 -16.80 5.25
CA VAL A 287 14.86 -17.75 6.37
C VAL A 287 14.80 -17.02 7.72
N ALA A 288 15.62 -15.99 7.94
CA ALA A 288 15.63 -15.21 9.18
C ALA A 288 14.29 -14.51 9.43
N MET A 289 13.72 -13.90 8.38
CA MET A 289 12.43 -13.24 8.42
C MET A 289 11.29 -14.21 8.82
N LEU A 290 11.22 -15.37 8.17
CA LEU A 290 10.18 -16.37 8.45
C LEU A 290 10.42 -17.09 9.79
N ALA A 291 11.66 -17.31 10.20
CA ALA A 291 12.00 -17.88 11.51
C ALA A 291 11.54 -16.97 12.66
N CYS A 292 11.72 -15.64 12.53
CA CYS A 292 11.16 -14.69 13.49
C CYS A 292 9.64 -14.81 13.57
N ALA A 293 8.96 -14.79 12.43
CA ALA A 293 7.51 -14.93 12.35
C ALA A 293 7.01 -16.29 12.89
N ARG A 294 7.78 -17.38 12.70
CA ARG A 294 7.46 -18.72 13.22
C ARG A 294 7.40 -18.77 14.73
N ILE A 295 8.27 -18.02 15.41
CA ILE A 295 8.35 -18.00 16.88
C ILE A 295 7.62 -16.82 17.50
N GLY A 296 6.92 -16.01 16.69
CA GLY A 296 6.20 -14.82 17.12
C GLY A 296 7.10 -13.65 17.50
N ALA A 297 8.37 -13.66 17.08
CA ALA A 297 9.27 -12.53 17.20
C ALA A 297 8.97 -11.49 16.11
N VAL A 298 9.25 -10.22 16.41
CA VAL A 298 8.96 -9.08 15.56
C VAL A 298 10.24 -8.72 14.79
N HIS A 299 10.33 -9.14 13.53
CA HIS A 299 11.51 -8.79 12.74
C HIS A 299 11.48 -7.30 12.34
N SER A 300 12.68 -6.71 12.27
CA SER A 300 12.92 -5.32 11.90
C SER A 300 14.04 -5.27 10.86
N ILE A 301 13.65 -5.38 9.60
CA ILE A 301 14.60 -5.47 8.49
C ILE A 301 15.10 -4.06 8.13
N VAL A 302 16.41 -3.93 8.01
CA VAL A 302 17.11 -2.71 7.63
C VAL A 302 17.82 -2.95 6.30
N PHE A 303 17.58 -2.08 5.32
CA PHE A 303 18.19 -2.20 3.99
C PHE A 303 19.73 -2.21 4.08
N ALA A 304 20.36 -3.25 3.52
CA ALA A 304 21.82 -3.49 3.55
C ALA A 304 22.68 -2.37 2.94
N GLY A 305 22.06 -1.39 2.28
CA GLY A 305 22.73 -0.19 1.79
C GLY A 305 22.73 0.99 2.75
N PHE A 306 22.21 0.88 3.98
CA PHE A 306 22.23 1.95 4.98
C PHE A 306 23.57 2.09 5.71
N SER A 307 23.75 3.23 6.38
CA SER A 307 24.94 3.52 7.18
C SER A 307 24.84 2.90 8.59
N ALA A 308 25.98 2.84 9.28
CA ALA A 308 26.04 2.41 10.68
C ALA A 308 25.16 3.27 11.59
N GLU A 309 25.09 4.59 11.35
CA GLU A 309 24.20 5.48 12.11
C GLU A 309 22.72 5.14 11.89
N SER A 310 22.32 4.97 10.63
CA SER A 310 20.94 4.57 10.28
C SER A 310 20.55 3.22 10.87
N LEU A 311 21.49 2.27 10.92
CA LEU A 311 21.29 0.96 11.55
C LEU A 311 21.16 1.10 13.08
N CYS A 312 22.07 1.85 13.73
CA CYS A 312 22.05 2.13 15.16
C CYS A 312 20.73 2.76 15.61
N GLU A 313 20.23 3.77 14.91
CA GLU A 313 18.96 4.43 15.25
C GLU A 313 17.78 3.47 15.26
N ARG A 314 17.73 2.56 14.27
CA ARG A 314 16.64 1.58 14.13
C ARG A 314 16.73 0.48 15.16
N ILE A 315 17.94 -0.02 15.44
CA ILE A 315 18.21 -0.99 16.51
C ILE A 315 17.71 -0.45 17.85
N MET A 316 18.09 0.79 18.17
CA MET A 316 17.70 1.43 19.43
C MET A 316 16.19 1.67 19.52
N ASP A 317 15.57 2.22 18.47
CA ASP A 317 14.15 2.58 18.49
C ASP A 317 13.25 1.34 18.60
N SER A 318 13.62 0.25 17.92
CA SER A 318 12.89 -1.03 18.00
C SER A 318 13.24 -1.85 19.25
N GLN A 319 14.26 -1.43 20.00
CA GLN A 319 14.79 -2.13 21.16
C GLN A 319 15.11 -3.59 20.83
N CYS A 320 15.85 -3.83 19.76
CA CYS A 320 16.19 -5.18 19.31
C CYS A 320 17.10 -5.91 20.30
N CYS A 321 16.84 -7.20 20.51
CA CYS A 321 17.67 -8.07 21.37
C CYS A 321 18.81 -8.77 20.62
N ILE A 322 18.65 -8.98 19.30
CA ILE A 322 19.64 -9.62 18.43
C ILE A 322 19.74 -8.84 17.11
N LEU A 323 20.97 -8.73 16.59
CA LEU A 323 21.25 -8.32 15.22
C LEU A 323 21.61 -9.56 14.39
N ILE A 324 21.06 -9.68 13.18
CA ILE A 324 21.43 -10.69 12.19
C ILE A 324 22.00 -9.96 10.98
N THR A 325 23.23 -10.29 10.57
CA THR A 325 23.94 -9.65 9.45
C THR A 325 24.70 -10.68 8.63
N ALA A 326 25.34 -10.24 7.55
CA ALA A 326 26.34 -11.02 6.83
C ALA A 326 27.74 -10.39 6.97
N ASP A 327 28.77 -11.13 6.56
CA ASP A 327 30.15 -10.64 6.44
C ASP A 327 30.25 -9.50 5.40
N GLY A 328 29.75 -9.72 4.19
CA GLY A 328 29.65 -8.73 3.13
C GLY A 328 28.91 -9.29 1.92
N PHE A 329 28.77 -8.48 0.87
CA PHE A 329 28.23 -8.90 -0.43
C PHE A 329 28.72 -7.96 -1.54
N TYR A 330 28.55 -8.39 -2.79
CA TYR A 330 28.78 -7.54 -3.95
C TYR A 330 27.48 -6.97 -4.48
N ARG A 331 27.51 -5.69 -4.85
CA ARG A 331 26.42 -5.02 -5.57
C ARG A 331 26.98 -4.46 -6.87
N GLY A 332 26.80 -5.21 -7.96
CA GLY A 332 27.63 -5.06 -9.16
C GLY A 332 29.10 -5.33 -8.80
N ASP A 333 30.00 -4.44 -9.18
CA ASP A 333 31.42 -4.57 -8.81
C ASP A 333 31.77 -4.07 -7.41
N LYS A 334 30.84 -3.40 -6.73
CA LYS A 334 31.12 -2.77 -5.45
C LYS A 334 30.99 -3.77 -4.31
N LEU A 335 32.09 -3.99 -3.60
CA LEU A 335 32.08 -4.70 -2.33
C LEU A 335 31.42 -3.84 -1.23
N ILE A 336 30.46 -4.41 -0.52
CA ILE A 336 29.87 -3.84 0.69
C ILE A 336 30.25 -4.74 1.87
N ASN A 337 31.05 -4.20 2.79
CA ASN A 337 31.48 -4.90 3.99
C ASN A 337 30.45 -4.69 5.12
N LEU A 338 29.49 -5.61 5.22
CA LEU A 338 28.36 -5.49 6.14
C LEU A 338 28.78 -5.66 7.59
N LYS A 339 29.74 -6.55 7.89
CA LYS A 339 30.20 -6.77 9.26
C LYS A 339 30.88 -5.53 9.85
N LEU A 340 31.68 -4.81 9.07
CA LEU A 340 32.26 -3.54 9.55
C LEU A 340 31.19 -2.50 9.89
N ILE A 341 30.16 -2.37 9.05
CA ILE A 341 29.05 -1.43 9.29
C ILE A 341 28.25 -1.85 10.53
N ALA A 342 28.01 -3.15 10.70
CA ALA A 342 27.33 -3.70 11.86
C ALA A 342 28.12 -3.43 13.16
N ASP A 343 29.44 -3.63 13.17
CA ASP A 343 30.27 -3.36 14.35
C ASP A 343 30.29 -1.88 14.73
N GLU A 344 30.40 -1.00 13.74
CA GLU A 344 30.29 0.44 13.96
C GLU A 344 28.91 0.81 14.55
N ALA A 345 27.82 0.22 14.03
CA ALA A 345 26.48 0.45 14.55
C ALA A 345 26.33 -0.04 15.99
N LEU A 346 26.83 -1.25 16.29
CA LEU A 346 26.80 -1.82 17.65
C LEU A 346 27.64 -0.99 18.63
N GLN A 347 28.78 -0.45 18.19
CA GLN A 347 29.57 0.46 19.00
C GLN A 347 28.81 1.76 19.28
N LYS A 348 28.18 2.36 18.25
CA LYS A 348 27.33 3.55 18.42
C LYS A 348 26.14 3.30 19.36
N CYS A 349 25.55 2.10 19.33
CA CYS A 349 24.53 1.70 20.30
C CYS A 349 25.11 1.71 21.72
N ARG A 350 26.30 1.11 21.95
CA ARG A 350 26.97 1.11 23.26
C ARG A 350 27.30 2.51 23.75
N ASP A 351 27.78 3.38 22.86
CA ASP A 351 28.09 4.79 23.17
C ASP A 351 26.82 5.56 23.61
N LYS A 352 25.64 5.11 23.16
CA LYS A 352 24.31 5.63 23.54
C LYS A 352 23.65 4.80 24.66
N SER A 353 24.41 4.00 25.40
CA SER A 353 23.96 3.16 26.53
C SER A 353 22.90 2.11 26.16
N PHE A 354 22.93 1.62 24.91
CA PHE A 354 22.08 0.52 24.44
C PHE A 354 22.96 -0.65 23.98
N THR A 355 22.83 -1.81 24.61
CA THR A 355 23.64 -2.99 24.27
C THR A 355 22.79 -4.05 23.59
N VAL A 356 23.18 -4.44 22.38
CA VAL A 356 22.70 -5.67 21.74
C VAL A 356 23.65 -6.79 22.15
N GLU A 357 23.13 -7.83 22.79
CA GLU A 357 23.96 -8.88 23.39
C GLU A 357 24.54 -9.84 22.34
N LYS A 358 23.84 -10.03 21.21
CA LYS A 358 24.21 -11.05 20.21
C LYS A 358 24.10 -10.53 18.79
N CYS A 359 25.08 -10.88 17.98
CA CYS A 359 25.15 -10.61 16.54
C CYS A 359 25.37 -11.93 15.79
N ILE A 360 24.38 -12.40 15.03
CA ILE A 360 24.50 -13.59 14.20
C ILE A 360 24.99 -13.17 12.82
N VAL A 361 26.13 -13.72 12.40
CA VAL A 361 26.82 -13.34 11.15
C VAL A 361 26.78 -14.50 10.16
N LEU A 362 26.16 -14.28 9.00
CA LEU A 362 26.26 -15.15 7.83
C LEU A 362 27.59 -14.92 7.11
N LYS A 363 28.34 -16.00 6.87
CA LYS A 363 29.52 -15.97 6.00
C LYS A 363 29.09 -16.14 4.54
N HIS A 364 28.69 -15.06 3.89
CA HIS A 364 28.20 -15.09 2.51
C HIS A 364 29.36 -15.04 1.50
N LEU A 365 30.35 -14.16 1.70
CA LEU A 365 31.52 -14.07 0.82
C LEU A 365 32.72 -14.89 1.30
N THR A 366 32.83 -15.15 2.60
CA THR A 366 33.91 -15.95 3.17
C THR A 366 33.72 -17.43 2.82
N LYS A 367 34.70 -18.05 2.15
CA LYS A 367 34.72 -19.50 1.96
C LYS A 367 35.04 -20.19 3.29
N GLU A 368 34.23 -21.17 3.69
CA GLU A 368 34.60 -22.07 4.79
C GLU A 368 35.56 -23.14 4.24
N ASP A 369 36.67 -23.41 4.96
CA ASP A 369 37.63 -24.43 4.56
C ASP A 369 37.04 -25.85 4.63
N GLU A 370 35.99 -26.06 5.43
CA GLU A 370 35.15 -27.27 5.44
C GLU A 370 33.73 -26.87 5.86
N ALA A 371 32.83 -26.65 4.90
CA ALA A 371 31.41 -26.49 5.20
C ALA A 371 30.89 -27.76 5.92
N PRO A 372 30.25 -27.65 7.09
CA PRO A 372 29.59 -28.81 7.70
C PRO A 372 28.52 -29.36 6.73
N PRO A 373 28.22 -30.68 6.77
CA PRO A 373 27.18 -31.25 5.92
C PRO A 373 25.86 -30.50 6.15
N GLY A 374 25.40 -29.75 5.15
CA GLY A 374 24.19 -28.92 5.22
C GLY A 374 24.39 -27.42 4.98
N SER A 375 25.62 -26.91 4.87
CA SER A 375 25.85 -25.56 4.33
C SER A 375 25.59 -25.57 2.82
N LEU A 376 24.56 -24.84 2.39
CA LEU A 376 24.05 -24.83 1.01
C LEU A 376 24.15 -23.44 0.35
N SER A 377 24.80 -22.46 0.97
CA SER A 377 25.15 -21.22 0.28
C SER A 377 26.16 -21.58 -0.81
N PRO A 378 25.91 -21.28 -2.09
CA PRO A 378 26.91 -21.54 -3.12
C PRO A 378 28.20 -20.80 -2.73
N PRO A 379 29.39 -21.42 -2.88
CA PRO A 379 30.62 -20.72 -2.59
C PRO A 379 30.70 -19.50 -3.51
N ALA A 380 30.85 -18.31 -2.94
CA ALA A 380 31.00 -17.07 -3.69
C ALA A 380 32.01 -17.29 -4.83
N LYS A 381 31.53 -17.13 -6.07
CA LYS A 381 32.35 -17.42 -7.26
C LYS A 381 33.49 -16.42 -7.41
N ARG A 382 33.25 -15.18 -6.96
CA ARG A 382 34.25 -14.12 -6.89
C ARG A 382 35.03 -14.22 -5.58
N ALA A 383 36.35 -14.37 -5.68
CA ALA A 383 37.22 -14.27 -4.51
C ALA A 383 37.22 -12.83 -3.98
N CYS A 384 37.19 -12.66 -2.66
CA CYS A 384 37.14 -11.37 -2.00
C CYS A 384 38.30 -11.18 -1.00
N PRO A 385 39.55 -11.00 -1.49
CA PRO A 385 40.72 -10.89 -0.61
C PRO A 385 40.67 -9.66 0.32
N ASP A 386 39.92 -8.62 -0.05
CA ASP A 386 39.82 -7.37 0.70
C ASP A 386 38.67 -7.39 1.76
N LEU A 387 37.99 -8.52 1.94
CA LEU A 387 36.92 -8.64 2.93
C LEU A 387 37.50 -8.63 4.34
N GLN A 388 37.07 -7.67 5.15
CA GLN A 388 37.41 -7.62 6.57
C GLN A 388 36.24 -8.13 7.39
N VAL A 389 36.47 -9.18 8.18
CA VAL A 389 35.45 -9.76 9.07
C VAL A 389 35.99 -9.73 10.50
N PRO A 390 36.09 -8.54 11.14
CA PRO A 390 36.42 -8.48 12.55
C PRO A 390 35.44 -9.31 13.36
N TRP A 391 35.94 -9.99 14.40
CA TRP A 391 35.16 -10.94 15.18
C TRP A 391 35.34 -10.67 16.68
N ASN A 392 34.23 -10.39 17.36
CA ASN A 392 34.15 -10.29 18.80
C ASN A 392 33.50 -11.56 19.36
N PRO A 393 34.24 -12.47 20.02
CA PRO A 393 33.70 -13.74 20.51
C PRO A 393 32.64 -13.60 21.61
N GLU A 394 32.50 -12.43 22.24
CA GLU A 394 31.49 -12.18 23.27
C GLU A 394 30.11 -11.82 22.68
N VAL A 395 30.07 -11.36 21.41
CA VAL A 395 28.85 -10.85 20.76
C VAL A 395 28.55 -11.62 19.47
N ASP A 396 29.58 -11.93 18.68
CA ASP A 396 29.45 -12.48 17.34
C ASP A 396 29.33 -14.00 17.35
N MET A 397 28.36 -14.50 16.58
CA MET A 397 28.08 -15.93 16.42
C MET A 397 27.95 -16.26 14.93
N CYS A 398 28.54 -17.37 14.49
CA CYS A 398 28.50 -17.77 13.08
C CYS A 398 27.17 -18.49 12.77
N TRP A 399 26.44 -18.01 11.76
CA TRP A 399 25.18 -18.62 11.29
C TRP A 399 25.33 -20.12 11.02
N HIS A 400 26.34 -20.52 10.25
CA HIS A 400 26.54 -21.92 9.86
C HIS A 400 26.86 -22.82 11.05
N SER A 401 27.65 -22.33 12.01
CA SER A 401 27.98 -23.07 13.22
C SER A 401 26.75 -23.29 14.11
N LEU A 402 25.84 -22.31 14.14
CA LEU A 402 24.60 -22.42 14.91
C LEU A 402 23.60 -23.38 14.26
N ILE A 403 23.44 -23.30 12.93
CA ILE A 403 22.39 -24.06 12.24
C ILE A 403 22.71 -25.56 12.10
N GLY A 404 24.00 -25.93 12.07
CA GLY A 404 24.44 -27.31 11.78
C GLY A 404 24.01 -28.37 12.80
N GLY A 405 23.67 -27.97 14.03
CA GLY A 405 23.24 -28.88 15.10
C GLY A 405 21.74 -28.85 15.42
N GLU A 406 20.96 -28.00 14.75
CA GLU A 406 19.56 -27.76 15.11
C GLU A 406 18.57 -28.68 14.38
N SER A 407 17.45 -28.96 15.04
CA SER A 407 16.37 -29.79 14.50
C SER A 407 15.72 -29.16 13.26
N GLU A 408 15.38 -30.00 12.28
CA GLU A 408 14.54 -29.65 11.12
C GLU A 408 13.07 -29.43 11.47
N GLU A 409 12.68 -29.78 12.69
CA GLU A 409 11.34 -29.58 13.22
C GLU A 409 11.35 -28.45 14.25
N CYS A 410 10.41 -27.52 14.13
CA CYS A 410 10.18 -26.46 15.11
C CYS A 410 8.69 -26.17 15.17
N GLU A 411 8.01 -26.51 16.27
CA GLU A 411 6.60 -26.18 16.41
C GLU A 411 6.38 -24.64 16.37
N PRO A 412 5.46 -24.15 15.52
CA PRO A 412 5.18 -22.72 15.41
C PRO A 412 4.53 -22.20 16.70
N VAL A 413 4.88 -20.97 17.07
CA VAL A 413 4.19 -20.27 18.16
C VAL A 413 2.89 -19.69 17.58
N TRP A 414 1.75 -20.07 18.17
CA TRP A 414 0.46 -19.52 17.78
C TRP A 414 0.35 -18.06 18.24
N CYS A 415 0.11 -17.17 17.28
CA CYS A 415 -0.02 -15.73 17.48
C CYS A 415 -1.49 -15.32 17.41
N ASP A 416 -1.86 -14.35 18.23
CA ASP A 416 -3.12 -13.64 18.11
C ASP A 416 -3.12 -12.83 16.82
N SER A 417 -4.32 -12.62 16.28
CA SER A 417 -4.53 -11.90 15.02
C SER A 417 -3.84 -10.54 14.94
N GLU A 418 -3.81 -9.84 16.09
CA GLU A 418 -3.26 -8.49 16.25
C GLU A 418 -1.91 -8.47 16.96
N ASP A 419 -1.24 -9.63 17.12
CA ASP A 419 0.17 -9.62 17.52
C ASP A 419 1.02 -8.89 16.46
N PRO A 420 2.03 -8.10 16.88
CA PRO A 420 2.99 -7.51 15.96
C PRO A 420 3.73 -8.59 15.16
N LEU A 421 3.76 -8.42 13.83
CA LEU A 421 4.52 -9.28 12.93
C LEU A 421 5.89 -8.69 12.61
N PHE A 422 5.93 -7.41 12.27
CA PHE A 422 7.16 -6.70 11.93
C PHE A 422 7.08 -5.20 12.16
N ILE A 423 8.26 -4.59 12.27
CA ILE A 423 8.44 -3.15 12.26
C ILE A 423 9.28 -2.79 11.04
N LEU A 424 8.79 -1.90 10.18
CA LEU A 424 9.54 -1.42 9.03
C LEU A 424 9.73 0.10 9.10
N TYR A 425 11.00 0.51 9.13
CA TYR A 425 11.35 1.91 9.33
C TYR A 425 11.27 2.73 8.04
N THR A 426 10.41 3.74 8.04
CA THR A 426 10.28 4.72 6.95
C THR A 426 10.88 6.07 7.32
N SER A 427 11.33 6.84 6.31
CA SER A 427 11.78 8.22 6.52
C SER A 427 10.59 9.12 6.89
N GLY A 428 10.64 9.77 8.05
CA GLY A 428 9.65 10.79 8.44
C GLY A 428 10.03 12.19 7.96
N SER A 429 9.03 13.06 7.74
CA SER A 429 9.24 14.49 7.43
C SER A 429 10.02 15.23 8.53
N THR A 430 9.94 14.74 9.77
CA THR A 430 10.59 15.31 10.97
C THR A 430 12.02 14.78 11.22
N GLY A 431 12.60 13.97 10.32
CA GLY A 431 13.99 13.52 10.41
C GLY A 431 14.21 12.19 11.15
N LYS A 432 13.47 11.90 12.24
CA LYS A 432 13.56 10.58 12.90
C LYS A 432 12.79 9.49 12.14
N PRO A 433 13.37 8.29 11.91
CA PRO A 433 12.67 7.15 11.32
C PRO A 433 11.33 6.84 12.03
N LYS A 434 10.35 6.33 11.27
CA LYS A 434 9.04 5.87 11.79
C LYS A 434 8.98 4.36 11.68
N GLY A 435 8.92 3.64 12.80
CA GLY A 435 8.72 2.18 12.80
C GLY A 435 7.27 1.84 12.48
N VAL A 436 6.93 1.62 11.21
CA VAL A 436 5.57 1.23 10.80
C VAL A 436 5.32 -0.22 11.25
N LEU A 437 4.26 -0.45 12.01
CA LEU A 437 3.94 -1.77 12.59
C LEU A 437 2.76 -2.44 11.89
N HIS A 438 2.97 -3.66 11.42
CA HIS A 438 1.95 -4.54 10.87
C HIS A 438 1.71 -5.75 11.76
N THR A 439 0.49 -6.29 11.74
CA THR A 439 0.06 -7.44 12.55
C THR A 439 -0.27 -8.66 11.69
N VAL A 440 -0.44 -9.82 12.31
CA VAL A 440 -0.42 -11.13 11.64
C VAL A 440 -1.54 -11.33 10.61
N SER A 441 -2.79 -11.35 11.04
CA SER A 441 -3.89 -11.87 10.20
C SER A 441 -4.24 -10.97 9.04
N GLY A 442 -4.48 -9.69 9.33
CA GLY A 442 -4.92 -8.74 8.33
C GLY A 442 -3.88 -8.56 7.22
N TYR A 443 -2.60 -8.51 7.59
CA TYR A 443 -1.49 -8.45 6.65
C TYR A 443 -1.37 -9.71 5.80
N MET A 444 -1.49 -10.91 6.39
CA MET A 444 -1.47 -12.19 5.66
C MET A 444 -2.57 -12.26 4.61
N LEU A 445 -3.83 -11.99 5.01
CA LEU A 445 -4.97 -12.06 4.09
C LEU A 445 -4.85 -11.06 2.96
N TYR A 446 -4.45 -9.82 3.29
CA TYR A 446 -4.39 -8.76 2.31
C TYR A 446 -3.29 -9.00 1.28
N THR A 447 -2.07 -9.33 1.73
CA THR A 447 -0.94 -9.60 0.81
C THR A 447 -1.14 -10.84 -0.05
N ALA A 448 -1.79 -11.88 0.48
CA ALA A 448 -2.13 -13.05 -0.31
C ALA A 448 -3.18 -12.74 -1.39
N ALA A 449 -4.23 -11.98 -1.04
CA ALA A 449 -5.29 -11.60 -1.98
C ALA A 449 -4.78 -10.65 -3.06
N THR A 450 -4.04 -9.59 -2.69
CA THR A 450 -3.49 -8.63 -3.65
C THR A 450 -2.51 -9.31 -4.59
N PHE A 451 -1.61 -10.17 -4.10
CA PHE A 451 -0.69 -10.91 -4.96
C PHE A 451 -1.44 -11.76 -5.99
N LYS A 452 -2.39 -12.59 -5.52
CA LYS A 452 -3.14 -13.52 -6.38
C LYS A 452 -3.91 -12.79 -7.48
N MET A 453 -4.64 -11.74 -7.12
CA MET A 453 -5.58 -11.08 -8.01
C MET A 453 -4.92 -10.05 -8.94
N VAL A 454 -3.92 -9.32 -8.46
CA VAL A 454 -3.25 -8.26 -9.24
C VAL A 454 -2.26 -8.86 -10.23
N PHE A 455 -1.52 -9.90 -9.84
CA PHE A 455 -0.63 -10.62 -10.75
C PHE A 455 -1.30 -11.80 -11.44
N ASP A 456 -2.61 -11.98 -11.24
CA ASP A 456 -3.39 -13.08 -11.78
C ASP A 456 -2.61 -14.42 -11.69
N TYR A 457 -2.13 -14.72 -10.49
CA TYR A 457 -1.16 -15.77 -10.26
C TYR A 457 -1.79 -17.15 -10.40
N HIS A 458 -1.18 -18.01 -11.21
CA HIS A 458 -1.56 -19.41 -11.40
C HIS A 458 -0.41 -20.34 -11.02
N SER A 459 -0.70 -21.62 -10.75
CA SER A 459 0.27 -22.58 -10.20
C SER A 459 1.57 -22.70 -11.02
N ASP A 460 1.47 -22.52 -12.33
CA ASP A 460 2.56 -22.75 -13.28
C ASP A 460 3.34 -21.46 -13.58
N ASP A 461 2.96 -20.35 -12.96
CA ASP A 461 3.63 -19.08 -13.13
C ASP A 461 4.92 -19.00 -12.30
N VAL A 462 5.96 -18.42 -12.90
CA VAL A 462 7.18 -17.97 -12.23
C VAL A 462 7.11 -16.46 -12.08
N TYR A 463 7.20 -16.00 -10.85
CA TYR A 463 7.06 -14.60 -10.48
C TYR A 463 8.42 -14.00 -10.15
N TRP A 464 8.67 -12.76 -10.55
CA TRP A 464 9.88 -12.05 -10.17
C TRP A 464 9.58 -10.60 -9.79
N CYS A 465 9.82 -10.29 -8.52
CA CYS A 465 9.89 -8.94 -8.00
C CYS A 465 11.34 -8.53 -7.81
N THR A 466 11.73 -7.40 -8.40
CA THR A 466 13.12 -6.92 -8.36
C THR A 466 13.40 -6.00 -7.17
N ALA A 467 12.46 -5.89 -6.22
CA ALA A 467 12.65 -5.05 -5.04
C ALA A 467 13.60 -5.71 -4.04
N ASP A 468 14.09 -4.92 -3.09
CA ASP A 468 14.84 -5.43 -1.94
C ASP A 468 13.90 -5.68 -0.76
N ILE A 469 14.14 -6.75 0.02
CA ILE A 469 13.34 -7.12 1.20
C ILE A 469 13.44 -6.08 2.32
N GLY A 470 14.48 -5.25 2.36
CA GLY A 470 14.56 -4.06 3.22
C GLY A 470 13.47 -2.99 2.97
N TRP A 471 12.61 -3.18 1.97
CA TRP A 471 11.42 -2.37 1.72
C TRP A 471 10.14 -3.19 1.80
N ILE A 472 8.99 -2.50 1.94
CA ILE A 472 7.68 -3.14 2.08
C ILE A 472 7.32 -4.02 0.87
N THR A 473 7.81 -3.66 -0.32
CA THR A 473 7.61 -4.44 -1.56
C THR A 473 8.21 -5.83 -1.44
N GLY A 474 9.42 -5.98 -0.90
CA GLY A 474 9.99 -7.31 -0.72
C GLY A 474 9.32 -8.09 0.44
N HIS A 475 8.86 -7.41 1.50
CA HIS A 475 8.07 -8.08 2.53
C HIS A 475 6.80 -8.71 1.94
N SER A 476 6.02 -7.89 1.24
CA SER A 476 4.66 -8.24 0.81
C SER A 476 4.67 -9.08 -0.47
N TYR A 477 5.61 -8.81 -1.38
CA TYR A 477 5.61 -9.30 -2.75
C TYR A 477 6.91 -9.98 -3.18
N ILE A 478 7.82 -10.32 -2.27
CA ILE A 478 8.83 -11.38 -2.47
C ILE A 478 8.55 -12.54 -1.52
N THR A 479 8.27 -12.21 -0.26
CA THR A 479 8.08 -13.21 0.81
C THR A 479 6.62 -13.56 1.04
N TYR A 480 5.84 -12.72 1.74
CA TYR A 480 4.57 -13.17 2.33
C TYR A 480 3.47 -13.50 1.32
N GLY A 481 3.13 -12.58 0.41
CA GLY A 481 2.06 -12.78 -0.57
C GLY A 481 2.32 -13.93 -1.55
N PRO A 482 3.52 -14.01 -2.19
CA PRO A 482 3.86 -15.10 -3.08
C PRO A 482 3.89 -16.46 -2.36
N LEU A 483 4.54 -16.57 -1.21
CA LEU A 483 4.60 -17.83 -0.46
C LEU A 483 3.21 -18.25 0.04
N ALA A 484 2.35 -17.32 0.48
CA ALA A 484 0.96 -17.62 0.84
C ALA A 484 0.17 -18.26 -0.31
N ASN A 485 0.52 -17.95 -1.56
CA ASN A 485 -0.09 -18.52 -2.76
C ASN A 485 0.65 -19.75 -3.30
N GLY A 486 1.74 -20.17 -2.66
CA GLY A 486 2.55 -21.30 -3.12
C GLY A 486 3.30 -20.98 -4.42
N ALA A 487 3.72 -19.72 -4.58
CA ALA A 487 4.39 -19.25 -5.79
C ALA A 487 5.82 -19.77 -5.94
N THR A 488 6.27 -19.87 -7.19
CA THR A 488 7.70 -19.99 -7.52
C THR A 488 8.21 -18.59 -7.86
N SER A 489 9.22 -18.14 -7.13
CA SER A 489 9.75 -16.77 -7.26
C SER A 489 11.22 -16.75 -7.67
N VAL A 490 11.68 -15.68 -8.32
CA VAL A 490 13.10 -15.38 -8.46
C VAL A 490 13.52 -14.44 -7.32
N LEU A 491 14.58 -14.79 -6.60
CA LEU A 491 15.24 -13.95 -5.58
C LEU A 491 16.58 -13.49 -6.14
N PHE A 492 16.71 -12.21 -6.45
CA PHE A 492 17.87 -11.67 -7.15
C PHE A 492 18.71 -10.77 -6.24
N GLU A 493 20.00 -11.08 -6.13
CA GLU A 493 20.96 -10.31 -5.33
C GLU A 493 21.56 -9.12 -6.08
N GLY A 494 21.76 -9.28 -7.38
CA GLY A 494 22.55 -8.36 -8.20
C GLY A 494 21.84 -7.06 -8.59
N LEU A 495 22.35 -6.46 -9.67
CA LEU A 495 21.83 -5.22 -10.25
C LEU A 495 21.24 -5.42 -11.64
N PRO A 496 20.29 -4.56 -12.07
CA PRO A 496 19.69 -4.62 -13.41
C PRO A 496 20.70 -4.54 -14.56
N THR A 497 21.88 -3.96 -14.30
CA THR A 497 22.88 -3.59 -15.30
C THR A 497 24.21 -4.31 -15.15
N TYR A 498 24.27 -5.35 -14.32
CA TYR A 498 25.49 -6.11 -14.07
C TYR A 498 25.32 -7.58 -14.45
N PRO A 499 26.20 -8.18 -15.26
CA PRO A 499 27.42 -7.60 -15.84
C PRO A 499 27.16 -6.65 -17.02
N ASP A 500 25.95 -6.68 -17.57
CA ASP A 500 25.51 -5.77 -18.63
C ASP A 500 24.03 -5.42 -18.49
N VAL A 501 23.58 -4.43 -19.28
CA VAL A 501 22.23 -3.86 -19.26
C VAL A 501 21.12 -4.81 -19.72
N SER A 502 21.49 -6.02 -20.16
CA SER A 502 20.55 -7.07 -20.56
C SER A 502 20.26 -8.08 -19.45
N ARG A 503 20.88 -7.93 -18.26
CA ARG A 503 20.83 -8.92 -17.17
C ARG A 503 19.41 -9.34 -16.79
N MET A 504 18.48 -8.38 -16.69
CA MET A 504 17.10 -8.72 -16.33
C MET A 504 16.44 -9.63 -17.37
N TRP A 505 16.72 -9.43 -18.64
CA TRP A 505 16.10 -10.16 -19.72
C TRP A 505 16.70 -11.56 -19.87
N GLU A 506 17.99 -11.71 -19.56
CA GLU A 506 18.63 -13.01 -19.37
C GLU A 506 17.93 -13.84 -18.30
N ILE A 507 17.69 -13.25 -17.12
CA ILE A 507 17.03 -13.92 -16.00
C ILE A 507 15.58 -14.28 -16.34
N VAL A 508 14.86 -13.39 -17.04
CA VAL A 508 13.50 -13.67 -17.53
C VAL A 508 13.47 -14.91 -18.42
N ASP A 509 14.39 -15.00 -19.39
CA ASP A 509 14.46 -16.15 -20.30
C ASP A 509 14.93 -17.42 -19.58
N LYS A 510 15.93 -17.30 -18.69
CA LYS A 510 16.53 -18.42 -17.94
C LYS A 510 15.51 -19.14 -17.07
N TYR A 511 14.70 -18.39 -16.32
CA TYR A 511 13.74 -18.96 -15.38
C TYR A 511 12.30 -18.97 -15.91
N HIS A 512 12.10 -18.61 -17.17
CA HIS A 512 10.78 -18.51 -17.78
C HIS A 512 9.80 -17.64 -16.97
N VAL A 513 10.27 -16.49 -16.50
CA VAL A 513 9.47 -15.56 -15.70
C VAL A 513 8.21 -15.18 -16.47
N SER A 514 7.04 -15.34 -15.86
CA SER A 514 5.75 -14.99 -16.45
C SER A 514 5.15 -13.72 -15.85
N LYS A 515 5.52 -13.36 -14.63
CA LYS A 515 5.07 -12.14 -13.94
C LYS A 515 6.31 -11.36 -13.50
N PHE A 516 6.54 -10.18 -14.08
CA PHE A 516 7.72 -9.37 -13.81
C PHE A 516 7.34 -8.04 -13.17
N TYR A 517 7.87 -7.76 -11.98
CA TYR A 517 7.49 -6.63 -11.14
C TYR A 517 8.70 -5.80 -10.74
N THR A 518 8.77 -4.55 -11.20
CA THR A 518 9.94 -3.69 -11.00
C THR A 518 9.58 -2.22 -10.78
N ALA A 519 10.55 -1.38 -10.45
CA ALA A 519 10.33 0.05 -10.22
C ALA A 519 10.43 0.86 -11.53
N PRO A 520 9.67 1.96 -11.69
CA PRO A 520 9.84 2.90 -12.79
C PRO A 520 11.27 3.40 -12.97
N THR A 521 12.04 3.56 -11.89
CA THR A 521 13.45 3.91 -11.94
C THR A 521 14.27 2.89 -12.72
N ALA A 522 14.06 1.60 -12.50
CA ALA A 522 14.74 0.55 -13.26
C ALA A 522 14.29 0.56 -14.74
N ILE A 523 13.00 0.76 -14.99
CA ILE A 523 12.45 0.89 -16.35
C ILE A 523 13.10 2.05 -17.09
N ARG A 524 13.13 3.25 -16.50
CA ARG A 524 13.76 4.44 -17.10
C ARG A 524 15.26 4.25 -17.30
N LEU A 525 15.95 3.61 -16.36
CA LEU A 525 17.38 3.29 -16.49
C LEU A 525 17.64 2.42 -17.73
N LEU A 526 16.85 1.35 -17.91
CA LEU A 526 17.02 0.42 -19.03
C LEU A 526 16.57 1.05 -20.36
N MET A 527 15.52 1.87 -20.34
CA MET A 527 15.02 2.61 -21.50
C MET A 527 16.10 3.51 -22.14
N LYS A 528 17.00 4.10 -21.35
CA LYS A 528 18.13 4.92 -21.85
C LYS A 528 19.08 4.15 -22.77
N TYR A 529 19.14 2.82 -22.69
CA TYR A 529 19.99 1.98 -23.53
C TYR A 529 19.28 1.45 -24.79
N GLY A 530 18.09 1.97 -25.10
CA GLY A 530 17.31 1.56 -26.27
C GLY A 530 16.66 0.18 -26.13
N SER A 531 16.22 -0.39 -27.25
CA SER A 531 15.50 -1.67 -27.27
C SER A 531 16.40 -2.90 -27.48
N GLU A 532 17.61 -2.72 -28.03
CA GLU A 532 18.50 -3.81 -28.42
C GLU A 532 18.84 -4.76 -27.26
N PRO A 533 19.23 -4.29 -26.05
CA PRO A 533 19.53 -5.19 -24.93
C PRO A 533 18.33 -6.04 -24.51
N VAL A 534 17.12 -5.50 -24.66
CA VAL A 534 15.86 -6.20 -24.37
C VAL A 534 15.56 -7.24 -25.47
N GLN A 535 15.66 -6.82 -26.73
CA GLN A 535 15.28 -7.61 -27.91
C GLN A 535 16.26 -8.76 -28.23
N LYS A 536 17.47 -8.73 -27.66
CA LYS A 536 18.40 -9.87 -27.67
C LYS A 536 17.81 -11.13 -27.00
N TYR A 537 16.85 -10.96 -26.10
CA TYR A 537 16.17 -12.02 -25.35
C TYR A 537 14.70 -12.17 -25.80
N LYS A 538 14.18 -13.41 -25.69
CA LYS A 538 12.89 -13.81 -26.23
C LYS A 538 11.72 -13.26 -25.42
N ARG A 539 11.79 -13.35 -24.08
CA ARG A 539 10.78 -12.88 -23.10
C ARG A 539 9.36 -13.38 -23.38
N THR A 540 9.23 -14.49 -24.10
CA THR A 540 7.94 -15.05 -24.54
C THR A 540 7.12 -15.61 -23.38
N SER A 541 7.76 -15.94 -22.25
CA SER A 541 7.09 -16.40 -21.03
C SER A 541 6.30 -15.30 -20.32
N LEU A 542 6.66 -14.01 -20.53
CA LEU A 542 6.00 -12.89 -19.87
C LEU A 542 4.52 -12.82 -20.26
N LYS A 543 3.69 -12.74 -19.23
CA LYS A 543 2.23 -12.55 -19.29
C LYS A 543 1.81 -11.24 -18.63
N ILE A 544 2.47 -10.82 -17.55
CA ILE A 544 2.15 -9.59 -16.83
C ILE A 544 3.42 -8.83 -16.49
N LEU A 545 3.37 -7.54 -16.70
CA LEU A 545 4.33 -6.57 -16.22
C LEU A 545 3.70 -5.80 -15.07
N GLY A 546 4.45 -5.53 -14.02
CA GLY A 546 4.01 -4.68 -12.93
C GLY A 546 5.00 -3.57 -12.67
N THR A 547 4.50 -2.47 -12.12
CA THR A 547 5.33 -1.32 -11.71
C THR A 547 4.92 -0.75 -10.35
N VAL A 548 5.90 -0.24 -9.59
CA VAL A 548 5.72 0.13 -8.17
C VAL A 548 6.67 1.19 -7.65
N GLY A 549 6.18 1.95 -6.67
CA GLY A 549 7.00 2.70 -5.71
C GLY A 549 7.13 4.18 -6.04
N GLU A 550 6.78 4.58 -7.25
CA GLU A 550 6.74 5.97 -7.70
C GLU A 550 5.80 6.10 -8.91
N PRO A 551 5.33 7.31 -9.24
CA PRO A 551 4.61 7.54 -10.48
C PRO A 551 5.44 7.12 -11.71
N ILE A 552 4.83 6.38 -12.62
CA ILE A 552 5.38 6.05 -13.92
C ILE A 552 4.88 7.05 -14.96
N ASN A 553 5.78 7.74 -15.65
CA ASN A 553 5.40 8.67 -16.71
C ASN A 553 4.88 7.89 -17.95
N PRO A 554 3.95 8.44 -18.73
CA PRO A 554 3.34 7.75 -19.87
C PRO A 554 4.33 7.19 -20.88
N GLU A 555 5.44 7.89 -21.14
CA GLU A 555 6.49 7.43 -22.07
C GLU A 555 7.18 6.16 -21.56
N ALA A 556 7.63 6.14 -20.30
CA ALA A 556 8.26 4.96 -19.71
C ALA A 556 7.27 3.77 -19.63
N TRP A 557 6.00 4.07 -19.33
CA TRP A 557 4.93 3.06 -19.35
C TRP A 557 4.76 2.47 -20.75
N GLN A 558 4.72 3.30 -21.80
CA GLN A 558 4.57 2.87 -23.19
C GLN A 558 5.78 2.08 -23.68
N TRP A 559 6.99 2.47 -23.31
CA TRP A 559 8.20 1.70 -23.59
C TRP A 559 8.15 0.33 -22.91
N TYR A 560 7.74 0.27 -21.64
CA TYR A 560 7.64 -0.99 -20.90
C TYR A 560 6.59 -1.93 -21.53
N TYR A 561 5.42 -1.40 -21.87
CA TYR A 561 4.38 -2.15 -22.56
C TYR A 561 4.82 -2.63 -23.96
N SER A 562 5.43 -1.75 -24.75
CA SER A 562 5.71 -2.01 -26.17
C SER A 562 7.00 -2.79 -26.42
N VAL A 563 8.08 -2.44 -25.71
CA VAL A 563 9.41 -3.03 -25.91
C VAL A 563 9.57 -4.28 -25.06
N VAL A 564 9.31 -4.18 -23.74
CA VAL A 564 9.49 -5.31 -22.82
C VAL A 564 8.36 -6.32 -22.98
N GLY A 565 7.11 -5.84 -22.93
CA GLY A 565 5.91 -6.68 -22.99
C GLY A 565 5.42 -7.03 -24.39
N GLU A 566 6.06 -6.48 -25.43
CA GLU A 566 5.71 -6.69 -26.86
C GLU A 566 4.23 -6.42 -27.16
N LYS A 567 3.61 -5.49 -26.41
CA LYS A 567 2.18 -5.18 -26.43
C LYS A 567 1.26 -6.36 -26.07
N ARG A 568 1.82 -7.49 -25.62
CA ARG A 568 1.08 -8.69 -25.17
C ARG A 568 0.75 -8.64 -23.69
N CYS A 569 1.63 -8.05 -22.88
CA CYS A 569 1.55 -8.09 -21.43
C CYS A 569 0.81 -6.85 -20.88
N PRO A 570 -0.30 -6.98 -20.14
CA PRO A 570 -0.82 -5.87 -19.34
C PRO A 570 0.22 -5.37 -18.34
N VAL A 571 0.20 -4.07 -18.09
CA VAL A 571 1.04 -3.39 -17.09
C VAL A 571 0.18 -3.00 -15.89
N VAL A 572 0.39 -3.66 -14.76
CA VAL A 572 -0.25 -3.31 -13.49
C VAL A 572 0.54 -2.23 -12.76
N ASP A 573 0.08 -0.98 -12.83
CA ASP A 573 0.61 0.12 -12.03
C ASP A 573 0.04 0.04 -10.61
N THR A 574 0.89 -0.21 -9.62
CA THR A 574 0.47 -0.51 -8.25
C THR A 574 0.78 0.67 -7.33
N PHE A 575 -0.26 1.43 -6.96
CA PHE A 575 -0.14 2.46 -5.94
C PHE A 575 -0.45 1.90 -4.55
N TRP A 576 0.47 2.13 -3.63
CA TRP A 576 0.41 1.74 -2.22
C TRP A 576 1.62 2.28 -1.44
N GLN A 577 1.63 2.07 -0.12
CA GLN A 577 2.64 2.61 0.79
C GLN A 577 3.08 1.55 1.80
N THR A 578 4.13 1.85 2.58
CA THR A 578 4.54 0.96 3.67
C THR A 578 3.41 0.79 4.68
N GLU A 579 2.68 1.86 4.93
CA GLU A 579 1.56 1.96 5.85
C GLU A 579 0.30 1.20 5.37
N THR A 580 0.18 0.92 4.08
CA THR A 580 -1.01 0.22 3.55
C THR A 580 -0.86 -1.29 3.50
N GLY A 581 0.36 -1.81 3.69
CA GLY A 581 0.71 -3.24 3.72
C GLY A 581 0.62 -3.96 2.37
N GLY A 582 -0.31 -3.59 1.50
CA GLY A 582 -0.44 -4.10 0.13
C GLY A 582 -1.06 -3.08 -0.82
N HIS A 583 -1.37 -3.51 -2.05
CA HIS A 583 -1.89 -2.69 -3.13
C HIS A 583 -3.23 -2.05 -2.72
N VAL A 584 -3.41 -0.75 -2.96
CA VAL A 584 -4.67 -0.04 -2.64
C VAL A 584 -5.37 0.55 -3.85
N MET A 585 -4.61 0.89 -4.90
CA MET A 585 -5.15 1.19 -6.23
C MET A 585 -4.27 0.53 -7.27
N THR A 586 -4.87 -0.25 -8.16
CA THR A 586 -4.11 -0.96 -9.18
C THR A 586 -5.03 -1.57 -10.25
N PRO A 587 -4.56 -1.72 -11.50
CA PRO A 587 -5.27 -2.51 -12.48
C PRO A 587 -5.37 -3.97 -12.06
N LEU A 588 -6.52 -4.58 -12.34
CA LEU A 588 -6.68 -6.02 -12.43
C LEU A 588 -6.60 -6.39 -13.92
N PRO A 589 -5.59 -7.20 -14.32
CA PRO A 589 -5.07 -7.24 -15.68
C PRO A 589 -6.11 -7.60 -16.75
N ALA A 590 -7.08 -8.47 -16.43
CA ALA A 590 -8.17 -8.83 -17.34
C ALA A 590 -9.42 -7.93 -17.19
N ALA A 591 -9.62 -7.32 -16.02
CA ALA A 591 -10.87 -6.67 -15.65
C ALA A 591 -10.88 -5.16 -15.93
N THR A 592 -9.81 -4.46 -15.59
CA THR A 592 -9.76 -2.99 -15.62
C THR A 592 -8.85 -2.53 -16.76
N PRO A 593 -9.38 -1.87 -17.80
CA PRO A 593 -8.55 -1.33 -18.89
C PRO A 593 -7.51 -0.35 -18.35
N MET A 594 -6.32 -0.31 -18.92
CA MET A 594 -5.20 0.50 -18.44
C MET A 594 -5.15 1.84 -19.17
N LYS A 595 -4.81 2.90 -18.45
CA LYS A 595 -4.38 4.19 -19.01
C LYS A 595 -2.91 4.40 -18.59
N PRO A 596 -1.98 4.69 -19.53
CA PRO A 596 -0.57 4.89 -19.19
C PRO A 596 -0.38 5.95 -18.09
N GLY A 597 0.22 5.56 -16.97
CA GLY A 597 0.45 6.44 -15.81
C GLY A 597 -0.70 6.55 -14.80
N SER A 598 -1.78 5.79 -14.96
CA SER A 598 -2.86 5.70 -13.98
C SER A 598 -2.81 4.39 -13.19
N ALA A 599 -3.00 4.49 -11.88
CA ALA A 599 -3.21 3.33 -10.99
C ALA A 599 -4.63 2.74 -11.13
N THR A 600 -5.49 3.34 -11.96
CA THR A 600 -6.86 2.91 -12.30
C THR A 600 -7.83 2.97 -11.12
N PHE A 601 -8.27 1.84 -10.58
CA PHE A 601 -9.36 1.75 -9.61
C PHE A 601 -8.88 1.20 -8.26
N PRO A 602 -9.62 1.46 -7.16
CA PRO A 602 -9.27 0.91 -5.85
C PRO A 602 -9.34 -0.62 -5.82
N PHE A 603 -8.44 -1.21 -5.04
CA PHE A 603 -8.49 -2.63 -4.71
C PHE A 603 -9.64 -2.92 -3.72
N PHE A 604 -9.97 -4.19 -3.54
CA PHE A 604 -11.05 -4.64 -2.68
C PHE A 604 -10.87 -4.18 -1.23
N GLY A 605 -11.97 -3.71 -0.61
CA GLY A 605 -12.01 -3.17 0.75
C GLY A 605 -11.55 -1.71 0.89
N VAL A 606 -10.90 -1.14 -0.13
CA VAL A 606 -10.37 0.24 -0.10
C VAL A 606 -11.42 1.22 -0.61
N VAL A 607 -11.72 2.27 0.15
CA VAL A 607 -12.70 3.29 -0.23
C VAL A 607 -12.01 4.66 -0.33
N PRO A 608 -11.57 5.08 -1.53
CA PRO A 608 -10.91 6.36 -1.72
C PRO A 608 -11.87 7.54 -1.74
N ALA A 609 -11.39 8.69 -1.27
CA ALA A 609 -11.98 10.01 -1.46
C ALA A 609 -10.92 11.02 -1.84
N ILE A 610 -11.35 12.11 -2.48
CA ILE A 610 -10.52 13.27 -2.78
C ILE A 610 -11.06 14.42 -1.94
N LEU A 611 -10.24 15.00 -1.06
CA LEU A 611 -10.64 16.16 -0.26
C LEU A 611 -9.95 17.42 -0.76
N ASN A 612 -10.59 18.58 -0.60
CA ASN A 612 -9.93 19.88 -0.69
C ASN A 612 -9.21 20.24 0.62
N GLU A 613 -8.55 21.40 0.66
CA GLU A 613 -7.83 21.86 1.87
C GLU A 613 -8.76 22.05 3.08
N SER A 614 -10.03 22.39 2.85
CA SER A 614 -11.04 22.56 3.89
C SER A 614 -11.59 21.24 4.44
N GLY A 615 -11.16 20.10 3.88
CA GLY A 615 -11.64 18.77 4.25
C GLY A 615 -12.99 18.40 3.64
N GLU A 616 -13.46 19.17 2.67
CA GLU A 616 -14.68 18.85 1.92
C GLU A 616 -14.37 17.84 0.84
N GLU A 617 -15.23 16.84 0.72
CA GLU A 617 -15.09 15.80 -0.29
C GLU A 617 -15.51 16.29 -1.67
N LEU A 618 -14.65 16.06 -2.66
CA LEU A 618 -14.88 16.42 -4.05
C LEU A 618 -15.47 15.23 -4.82
N GLU A 619 -16.63 15.47 -5.43
CA GLU A 619 -17.32 14.51 -6.30
C GLU A 619 -16.91 14.66 -7.78
N GLY A 620 -17.02 13.59 -8.55
CA GLY A 620 -16.79 13.60 -10.00
C GLY A 620 -15.31 13.74 -10.39
N PRO A 621 -15.02 14.27 -11.59
CA PRO A 621 -13.67 14.61 -11.98
C PRO A 621 -13.12 15.72 -11.07
N SER A 622 -12.04 15.43 -10.35
CA SER A 622 -11.52 16.30 -9.30
C SER A 622 -10.05 16.01 -8.99
N GLU A 623 -9.39 16.96 -8.33
CA GLU A 623 -8.01 16.80 -7.85
C GLU A 623 -7.88 17.34 -6.42
N GLY A 624 -7.07 16.67 -5.60
CA GLY A 624 -6.85 17.05 -4.21
C GLY A 624 -6.18 15.97 -3.38
N TYR A 625 -6.45 16.01 -2.08
CA TYR A 625 -5.88 15.09 -1.08
C TYR A 625 -6.45 13.69 -1.25
N LEU A 626 -5.59 12.70 -1.49
CA LEU A 626 -6.04 11.31 -1.46
C LEU A 626 -6.18 10.83 -0.01
N VAL A 627 -7.40 10.41 0.33
CA VAL A 627 -7.71 9.84 1.64
C VAL A 627 -8.51 8.54 1.50
N PHE A 628 -8.52 7.72 2.56
CA PHE A 628 -9.36 6.53 2.64
C PHE A 628 -10.38 6.63 3.77
N LYS A 629 -11.63 6.29 3.47
CA LYS A 629 -12.77 6.47 4.38
C LYS A 629 -12.90 5.41 5.48
N GLN A 630 -12.31 4.24 5.23
CA GLN A 630 -12.40 3.08 6.11
C GLN A 630 -11.12 2.23 5.97
N PRO A 631 -10.79 1.41 6.98
CA PRO A 631 -9.66 0.52 6.91
C PRO A 631 -9.92 -0.67 5.98
N TRP A 632 -8.83 -1.32 5.61
CA TRP A 632 -8.76 -2.62 4.95
C TRP A 632 -7.85 -3.53 5.80
N PRO A 633 -7.86 -4.86 5.61
CA PRO A 633 -7.16 -5.78 6.52
C PRO A 633 -5.66 -5.48 6.69
N GLY A 634 -4.96 -5.11 5.61
CA GLY A 634 -3.51 -4.92 5.57
C GLY A 634 -2.99 -3.56 6.05
N VAL A 635 -3.84 -2.64 6.52
CA VAL A 635 -3.38 -1.32 7.01
C VAL A 635 -2.48 -1.46 8.25
N MET A 636 -1.44 -0.63 8.40
CA MET A 636 -0.64 -0.62 9.63
C MET A 636 -1.52 -0.36 10.87
N ARG A 637 -1.07 -0.81 12.05
CA ARG A 637 -1.81 -0.61 13.30
C ARG A 637 -1.35 0.60 14.09
N THR A 638 -0.07 0.94 13.98
CA THR A 638 0.54 2.05 14.71
C THR A 638 1.92 2.39 14.13
N VAL A 639 2.50 3.49 14.63
CA VAL A 639 3.94 3.71 14.66
C VAL A 639 4.46 3.15 15.99
N TYR A 640 5.43 2.23 15.93
CA TYR A 640 6.01 1.56 17.09
C TYR A 640 6.57 2.58 18.09
N GLY A 641 6.29 2.36 19.38
CA GLY A 641 6.72 3.25 20.46
C GLY A 641 6.13 4.67 20.43
N ASN A 642 5.27 5.01 19.45
CA ASN A 642 4.77 6.37 19.27
C ASN A 642 3.40 6.43 18.58
N HIS A 643 2.35 6.00 19.28
CA HIS A 643 0.98 6.03 18.78
C HIS A 643 0.47 7.45 18.50
N GLU A 644 0.87 8.44 19.29
CA GLU A 644 0.52 9.85 19.05
C GLU A 644 1.01 10.34 17.68
N ARG A 645 2.21 9.93 17.25
CA ARG A 645 2.73 10.24 15.92
C ARG A 645 1.91 9.56 14.84
N PHE A 646 1.38 8.36 15.08
CA PHE A 646 0.46 7.69 14.17
C PHE A 646 -0.85 8.50 14.00
N GLU A 647 -1.50 8.89 15.10
CA GLU A 647 -2.71 9.71 15.04
C GLU A 647 -2.46 11.06 14.34
N THR A 648 -1.39 11.74 14.73
CA THR A 648 -1.04 13.07 14.22
C THR A 648 -0.72 13.04 12.73
N THR A 649 0.01 12.02 12.28
CA THR A 649 0.46 11.94 10.88
C THR A 649 -0.68 11.54 9.94
N TYR A 650 -1.54 10.60 10.34
CA TYR A 650 -2.43 9.93 9.40
C TYR A 650 -3.92 10.25 9.60
N PHE A 651 -4.35 10.81 10.74
CA PHE A 651 -5.79 10.97 11.05
C PHE A 651 -6.17 12.38 11.51
N LYS A 652 -5.21 13.16 12.01
CA LYS A 652 -5.50 14.49 12.60
C LYS A 652 -5.88 15.56 11.57
N LYS A 653 -5.31 15.52 10.36
CA LYS A 653 -5.59 16.55 9.33
C LYS A 653 -7.05 16.51 8.88
N PHE A 654 -7.61 15.31 8.67
CA PHE A 654 -8.99 15.09 8.27
C PHE A 654 -9.62 14.00 9.14
N PRO A 655 -10.21 14.37 10.31
CA PRO A 655 -10.80 13.40 11.23
C PRO A 655 -11.86 12.53 10.54
N GLY A 656 -11.79 11.22 10.75
CA GLY A 656 -12.66 10.24 10.10
C GLY A 656 -12.08 9.63 8.83
N PHE A 657 -10.91 10.09 8.37
CA PHE A 657 -10.22 9.58 7.19
C PHE A 657 -8.77 9.20 7.52
N TYR A 658 -8.25 8.19 6.82
CA TYR A 658 -6.82 7.95 6.72
C TYR A 658 -6.22 8.85 5.63
N VAL A 659 -5.24 9.66 5.99
CA VAL A 659 -4.55 10.58 5.08
C VAL A 659 -3.28 9.92 4.54
N THR A 660 -3.23 9.71 3.24
CA THR A 660 -2.09 9.05 2.57
C THR A 660 -0.83 9.94 2.56
N GLY A 661 -1.02 11.25 2.55
CA GLY A 661 0.06 12.21 2.25
C GLY A 661 0.40 12.29 0.76
N ASP A 662 -0.41 11.68 -0.11
CA ASP A 662 -0.34 11.77 -1.55
C ASP A 662 -1.54 12.56 -2.11
N GLY A 663 -1.29 13.29 -3.18
CA GLY A 663 -2.31 13.94 -3.97
C GLY A 663 -2.73 13.06 -5.12
N CYS A 664 -3.98 13.21 -5.56
CA CYS A 664 -4.45 12.48 -6.72
C CYS A 664 -5.49 13.28 -7.51
N ARG A 665 -5.60 12.92 -8.78
CA ARG A 665 -6.66 13.34 -9.68
C ARG A 665 -7.53 12.14 -10.03
N ARG A 666 -8.85 12.30 -9.96
CA ARG A 666 -9.83 11.37 -10.52
C ARG A 666 -10.38 11.94 -11.81
N ASP A 667 -10.34 11.17 -12.89
CA ASP A 667 -10.87 11.60 -14.19
C ASP A 667 -12.38 11.31 -14.35
N LYS A 668 -12.93 11.67 -15.51
CA LYS A 668 -14.35 11.47 -15.86
C LYS A 668 -14.78 10.00 -15.95
N ASP A 669 -13.83 9.09 -16.14
CA ASP A 669 -14.06 7.65 -16.22
C ASP A 669 -13.77 6.97 -14.87
N GLY A 670 -13.48 7.75 -13.82
CA GLY A 670 -13.22 7.27 -12.47
C GLY A 670 -11.80 6.78 -12.21
N TYR A 671 -10.86 6.96 -13.15
CA TYR A 671 -9.46 6.53 -12.97
C TYR A 671 -8.73 7.47 -12.03
N TYR A 672 -7.94 6.89 -11.14
CA TYR A 672 -7.07 7.61 -10.21
C TYR A 672 -5.67 7.77 -10.78
N TRP A 673 -5.17 9.00 -10.73
CA TRP A 673 -3.84 9.41 -11.15
C TRP A 673 -3.13 9.96 -9.93
N ILE A 674 -2.06 9.30 -9.50
CA ILE A 674 -1.30 9.73 -8.33
C ILE A 674 -0.34 10.83 -8.77
N THR A 675 -0.56 12.04 -8.28
CA THR A 675 0.17 13.23 -8.72
C THR A 675 1.41 13.53 -7.86
N GLY A 676 1.69 12.69 -6.86
CA GLY A 676 2.87 12.75 -6.00
C GLY A 676 2.54 13.06 -4.53
N ARG A 677 3.58 13.24 -3.72
CA ARG A 677 3.43 13.60 -2.30
C ARG A 677 2.84 14.99 -2.18
N ILE A 678 1.89 15.19 -1.26
CA ILE A 678 1.33 16.52 -0.99
C ILE A 678 2.39 17.45 -0.40
N ASP A 679 3.32 16.91 0.37
CA ASP A 679 4.48 17.66 0.84
C ASP A 679 5.26 18.26 -0.34
N ASP A 680 5.22 17.61 -1.52
CA ASP A 680 5.79 18.02 -2.80
C ASP A 680 4.76 18.67 -3.76
N MET A 681 3.50 18.88 -3.34
CA MET A 681 2.54 19.73 -4.04
C MET A 681 2.75 21.18 -3.64
N LEU A 682 2.58 22.08 -4.60
CA LEU A 682 2.89 23.49 -4.43
C LEU A 682 1.62 24.30 -4.47
N ASN A 683 1.45 25.20 -3.50
CA ASN A 683 0.36 26.17 -3.53
C ASN A 683 0.87 27.47 -4.17
N VAL A 684 0.63 27.61 -5.48
CA VAL A 684 1.00 28.80 -6.25
C VAL A 684 -0.25 29.65 -6.45
N SER A 685 -0.33 30.76 -5.73
CA SER A 685 -1.46 31.71 -5.75
C SER A 685 -2.82 31.04 -5.51
N GLY A 686 -2.90 30.14 -4.53
CA GLY A 686 -4.13 29.44 -4.17
C GLY A 686 -4.41 28.18 -5.01
N HIS A 687 -3.58 27.86 -5.99
CA HIS A 687 -3.73 26.67 -6.84
C HIS A 687 -2.74 25.60 -6.38
N LEU A 688 -3.27 24.40 -6.06
CA LEU A 688 -2.44 23.23 -5.84
C LEU A 688 -1.92 22.73 -7.18
N LEU A 689 -0.60 22.75 -7.33
CA LEU A 689 0.11 22.28 -8.52
C LEU A 689 0.96 21.07 -8.17
N SER A 690 0.80 20.02 -8.96
CA SER A 690 1.67 18.86 -8.91
C SER A 690 3.04 19.20 -9.48
N THR A 691 4.10 18.94 -8.70
CA THR A 691 5.47 18.99 -9.21
C THR A 691 5.69 17.97 -10.33
N ALA A 692 5.07 16.79 -10.26
CA ALA A 692 5.19 15.75 -11.28
C ALA A 692 4.61 16.15 -12.64
N GLU A 693 3.54 16.95 -12.66
CA GLU A 693 2.96 17.47 -13.90
C GLU A 693 3.94 18.44 -14.59
N VAL A 694 4.55 19.35 -13.81
CA VAL A 694 5.57 20.29 -14.30
C VAL A 694 6.83 19.55 -14.76
N GLU A 695 7.28 18.55 -14.01
CA GLU A 695 8.41 17.69 -14.39
C GLU A 695 8.13 16.97 -15.71
N SER A 696 6.94 16.39 -15.88
CA SER A 696 6.54 15.70 -17.11
C SER A 696 6.54 16.65 -18.30
N ALA A 697 5.97 17.85 -18.14
CA ALA A 697 5.97 18.86 -19.19
C ALA A 697 7.37 19.33 -19.57
N LEU A 698 8.33 19.35 -18.64
CA LEU A 698 9.73 19.69 -18.92
C LEU A 698 10.47 18.56 -19.64
N VAL A 699 10.29 17.30 -19.22
CA VAL A 699 10.99 16.12 -19.78
C VAL A 699 10.56 15.82 -21.21
N GLU A 700 9.36 16.23 -21.63
CA GLU A 700 8.93 16.10 -23.03
C GLU A 700 9.70 17.00 -24.01
N HIS A 701 10.49 17.97 -23.53
CA HIS A 701 11.35 18.79 -24.38
C HIS A 701 12.61 17.99 -24.78
N GLU A 702 12.93 17.89 -26.08
CA GLU A 702 14.05 17.06 -26.60
C GLU A 702 15.42 17.34 -25.95
N ALA A 703 15.61 18.55 -25.43
CA ALA A 703 16.82 18.95 -24.71
C ALA A 703 16.95 18.38 -23.29
N VAL A 704 15.86 17.95 -22.65
CA VAL A 704 15.80 17.61 -21.22
C VAL A 704 15.85 16.10 -21.04
N ALA A 705 16.82 15.62 -20.27
CA ALA A 705 16.93 14.22 -19.88
C ALA A 705 16.10 13.92 -18.63
N GLU A 706 16.17 14.80 -17.63
CA GLU A 706 15.49 14.66 -16.34
C GLU A 706 15.12 16.03 -15.79
N ALA A 707 14.03 16.11 -15.04
CA ALA A 707 13.62 17.32 -14.34
C ALA A 707 13.21 17.00 -12.90
N ALA A 708 13.43 17.96 -12.00
CA ALA A 708 12.92 17.92 -10.64
C ALA A 708 12.39 19.30 -10.26
N VAL A 709 11.18 19.35 -9.70
CA VAL A 709 10.51 20.60 -9.37
C VAL A 709 10.25 20.67 -7.87
N VAL A 710 10.53 21.83 -7.28
CA VAL A 710 10.29 22.11 -5.87
C VAL A 710 9.70 23.49 -5.67
N GLY A 711 9.06 23.67 -4.52
CA GLY A 711 8.53 24.95 -4.08
C GLY A 711 9.61 25.81 -3.46
N ARG A 712 9.51 27.11 -3.73
CA ARG A 712 10.25 28.13 -2.99
C ARG A 712 9.27 29.19 -2.46
N PRO A 713 9.37 29.61 -1.18
CA PRO A 713 8.55 30.69 -0.65
C PRO A 713 8.61 31.94 -1.55
N HIS A 714 7.45 32.53 -1.81
CA HIS A 714 7.30 33.70 -2.65
C HIS A 714 6.35 34.71 -1.98
N PRO A 715 6.75 35.98 -1.81
CA PRO A 715 5.98 36.96 -1.02
C PRO A 715 4.57 37.22 -1.54
N VAL A 716 4.36 37.13 -2.86
CA VAL A 716 3.05 37.33 -3.51
C VAL A 716 2.28 36.01 -3.74
N LYS A 717 2.93 35.00 -4.32
CA LYS A 717 2.29 33.74 -4.73
C LYS A 717 2.10 32.74 -3.59
N GLY A 718 2.66 32.99 -2.41
CA GLY A 718 2.80 31.96 -1.36
C GLY A 718 4.01 31.09 -1.68
N GLU A 719 3.92 30.27 -2.74
CA GLU A 719 5.03 29.51 -3.30
C GLU A 719 5.26 29.84 -4.79
N SER A 720 6.49 29.64 -5.24
CA SER A 720 6.93 29.76 -6.63
C SER A 720 7.60 28.47 -7.09
N LEU A 721 7.56 28.22 -8.40
CA LEU A 721 8.13 27.02 -9.01
C LEU A 721 9.62 27.18 -9.27
N TYR A 722 10.43 26.31 -8.66
CA TYR A 722 11.86 26.20 -8.89
C TYR A 722 12.17 24.86 -9.55
N CYS A 723 12.64 24.89 -10.79
CA CYS A 723 12.87 23.70 -11.60
C CYS A 723 14.36 23.44 -11.79
N PHE A 724 14.81 22.24 -11.49
CA PHE A 724 16.15 21.73 -11.80
C PHE A 724 16.04 20.87 -13.05
N VAL A 725 16.84 21.15 -14.08
CA VAL A 725 16.83 20.40 -15.34
C VAL A 725 18.20 19.81 -15.63
N THR A 726 18.23 18.51 -15.91
CA THR A 726 19.39 17.80 -16.47
C THR A 726 19.17 17.66 -17.95
N LEU A 727 20.13 18.11 -18.76
CA LEU A 727 20.03 18.11 -20.22
C LEU A 727 20.57 16.81 -20.82
N ASN A 728 20.13 16.50 -22.04
CA ASN A 728 20.73 15.43 -22.84
C ASN A 728 22.18 15.77 -23.25
N ASP A 729 22.98 14.72 -23.47
CA ASP A 729 24.40 14.86 -23.81
C ASP A 729 24.60 15.76 -25.04
N GLY A 730 25.56 16.68 -24.95
CA GLY A 730 25.89 17.63 -26.02
C GLY A 730 25.00 18.88 -26.07
N ILE A 731 23.97 19.00 -25.23
CA ILE A 731 23.15 20.21 -25.14
C ILE A 731 23.72 21.18 -24.08
N ILE A 732 23.81 22.46 -24.44
CA ILE A 732 24.32 23.52 -23.57
C ILE A 732 23.16 24.33 -22.99
N TYR A 733 23.11 24.44 -21.66
CA TYR A 733 22.14 25.29 -20.98
C TYR A 733 22.40 26.78 -21.26
N ASN A 734 21.38 27.52 -21.69
CA ASN A 734 21.47 28.96 -21.94
C ASN A 734 20.09 29.65 -21.79
N GLN A 735 20.05 30.98 -21.82
CA GLN A 735 18.82 31.77 -21.63
C GLN A 735 17.73 31.51 -22.69
N LYS A 736 18.14 31.13 -23.91
CA LYS A 736 17.18 30.79 -24.97
C LYS A 736 16.45 29.50 -24.62
N LEU A 737 17.19 28.46 -24.24
CA LEU A 737 16.61 27.18 -23.79
C LEU A 737 15.74 27.37 -22.55
N GLU A 738 16.16 28.17 -21.57
CA GLU A 738 15.33 28.49 -20.40
C GLU A 738 13.97 29.08 -20.80
N SER A 739 13.97 30.02 -21.75
CA SER A 739 12.75 30.67 -22.24
C SER A 739 11.84 29.69 -23.00
N GLU A 740 12.42 28.77 -23.77
CA GLU A 740 11.72 27.70 -24.48
C GLU A 740 11.05 26.73 -23.48
N LEU A 741 11.77 26.30 -22.45
CA LEU A 741 11.23 25.43 -21.40
C LEU A 741 10.09 26.10 -20.62
N LYS A 742 10.24 27.37 -20.23
CA LYS A 742 9.16 28.14 -19.58
C LYS A 742 7.92 28.23 -20.46
N LYS A 743 8.11 28.45 -21.77
CA LYS A 743 7.02 28.51 -22.74
C LYS A 743 6.32 27.15 -22.88
N GLN A 744 7.07 26.05 -22.96
CA GLN A 744 6.50 24.71 -23.04
C GLN A 744 5.62 24.36 -21.85
N VAL A 745 6.09 24.61 -20.62
CA VAL A 745 5.28 24.37 -19.41
C VAL A 745 4.01 25.22 -19.43
N ARG A 746 4.11 26.48 -19.85
CA ARG A 746 2.97 27.37 -19.99
C ARG A 746 1.94 26.89 -21.01
N GLU A 747 2.38 26.35 -22.14
CA GLU A 747 1.50 25.83 -23.19
C GLU A 747 0.83 24.51 -22.81
N LYS A 748 1.54 23.63 -22.09
CA LYS A 748 1.04 22.31 -21.71
C LYS A 748 0.14 22.31 -20.48
N ILE A 749 0.49 23.10 -19.47
CA ILE A 749 -0.23 23.11 -18.18
C ILE A 749 -1.03 24.41 -18.05
N GLY A 750 -0.35 25.55 -18.24
CA GLY A 750 -0.99 26.86 -18.17
C GLY A 750 -0.09 27.91 -17.55
N ALA A 751 -0.53 29.17 -17.63
CA ALA A 751 0.25 30.32 -17.16
C ALA A 751 0.62 30.22 -15.66
N ILE A 752 -0.27 29.65 -14.83
CA ILE A 752 -0.05 29.49 -13.39
C ILE A 752 1.11 28.55 -13.05
N ALA A 753 1.41 27.58 -13.94
CA ALA A 753 2.48 26.61 -13.76
C ALA A 753 3.81 27.03 -14.41
N THR A 754 3.90 28.26 -14.93
CA THR A 754 5.15 28.75 -15.54
C THR A 754 6.25 28.82 -14.47
N PRO A 755 7.40 28.14 -14.65
CA PRO A 755 8.50 28.21 -13.70
C PRO A 755 9.00 29.63 -13.48
N ASP A 756 9.20 30.02 -12.22
CA ASP A 756 9.87 31.28 -11.88
C ASP A 756 11.38 31.14 -12.14
N TYR A 757 11.94 30.00 -11.72
CA TYR A 757 13.35 29.67 -11.86
C TYR A 757 13.52 28.33 -12.59
N ILE A 758 14.47 28.31 -13.54
CA ILE A 758 15.01 27.07 -14.08
C ILE A 758 16.52 27.10 -13.87
N GLN A 759 17.04 26.07 -13.23
CA GLN A 759 18.45 25.88 -12.92
C GLN A 759 18.98 24.68 -13.69
N ASN A 760 20.14 24.85 -14.32
CA ASN A 760 20.89 23.73 -14.87
C ASN A 760 21.40 22.84 -13.73
N ALA A 761 21.05 21.56 -13.78
CA ALA A 761 21.47 20.55 -12.82
C ALA A 761 22.14 19.40 -13.60
N PRO A 762 23.47 19.40 -13.75
CA PRO A 762 24.19 18.34 -14.47
C PRO A 762 23.86 16.93 -13.93
N SER A 763 23.56 16.83 -12.64
CA SER A 763 22.97 15.64 -12.04
C SER A 763 22.05 16.03 -10.88
N LEU A 764 21.02 15.22 -10.64
CA LEU A 764 20.06 15.40 -9.56
C LEU A 764 20.47 14.56 -8.33
N PRO A 765 20.24 15.05 -7.10
CA PRO A 765 20.56 14.31 -5.89
C PRO A 765 19.59 13.13 -5.75
N LYS A 766 20.05 11.92 -6.05
CA LYS A 766 19.25 10.69 -6.01
C LYS A 766 19.72 9.75 -4.92
N THR A 767 18.79 9.04 -4.30
CA THR A 767 19.12 7.93 -3.40
C THR A 767 19.79 6.80 -4.16
N ARG A 768 20.38 5.83 -3.45
CA ARG A 768 20.88 4.57 -4.04
C ARG A 768 19.81 3.70 -4.72
N SER A 769 18.53 4.02 -4.54
CA SER A 769 17.39 3.42 -5.25
C SER A 769 16.91 4.28 -6.43
N GLY A 770 17.62 5.36 -6.76
CA GLY A 770 17.35 6.28 -7.87
C GLY A 770 16.25 7.32 -7.61
N LYS A 771 15.68 7.36 -6.41
CA LYS A 771 14.67 8.35 -6.02
C LYS A 771 15.31 9.73 -5.85
N ILE A 772 14.78 10.74 -6.52
CA ILE A 772 15.21 12.14 -6.35
C ILE A 772 14.90 12.63 -4.93
N MET A 773 15.88 13.19 -4.23
CA MET A 773 15.75 13.75 -2.88
C MET A 773 15.26 15.21 -2.93
N ARG A 774 13.97 15.41 -3.26
CA ARG A 774 13.35 16.74 -3.38
C ARG A 774 13.48 17.62 -2.12
N ARG A 775 13.53 17.01 -0.93
CA ARG A 775 13.83 17.72 0.33
C ARG A 775 15.15 18.50 0.27
N VAL A 776 16.20 17.91 -0.31
CA VAL A 776 17.51 18.55 -0.49
C VAL A 776 17.42 19.68 -1.52
N LEU A 777 16.77 19.41 -2.66
CA LEU A 777 16.55 20.41 -3.70
C LEU A 777 15.77 21.63 -3.20
N ARG A 778 14.76 21.43 -2.34
CA ARG A 778 13.98 22.50 -1.72
C ARG A 778 14.85 23.40 -0.84
N LYS A 779 15.69 22.80 -0.01
CA LYS A 779 16.66 23.55 0.81
C LYS A 779 17.66 24.31 -0.04
N ILE A 780 18.17 23.72 -1.12
CA ILE A 780 19.05 24.40 -2.09
C ILE A 780 18.33 25.60 -2.73
N ALA A 781 17.10 25.43 -3.19
CA ALA A 781 16.29 26.53 -3.76
C ALA A 781 16.08 27.69 -2.76
N CYS A 782 15.98 27.37 -1.47
CA CYS A 782 15.91 28.33 -0.36
C CYS A 782 17.28 28.84 0.13
N ASN A 783 18.39 28.38 -0.44
CA ASN A 783 19.75 28.68 0.01
C ASN A 783 20.06 28.24 1.46
N GLU A 784 19.44 27.16 1.93
CA GLU A 784 19.67 26.56 3.26
C GLU A 784 20.77 25.49 3.19
N ARG A 785 21.86 25.68 3.94
CA ARG A 785 23.01 24.76 3.94
C ARG A 785 22.87 23.57 4.89
N ASP A 786 22.02 23.66 5.92
CA ASP A 786 21.71 22.50 6.77
C ASP A 786 20.77 21.55 6.04
N LEU A 787 21.32 20.53 5.38
CA LEU A 787 20.55 19.59 4.58
C LEU A 787 20.01 18.38 5.34
N GLY A 788 20.27 18.24 6.65
CA GLY A 788 19.97 16.99 7.39
C GLY A 788 20.67 15.76 6.80
N ASP A 789 20.09 14.56 6.98
CA ASP A 789 20.70 13.32 6.49
C ASP A 789 20.69 13.20 4.96
N VAL A 790 21.89 13.07 4.39
CA VAL A 790 22.18 12.89 2.96
C VAL A 790 22.94 11.60 2.68
N SER A 791 23.12 10.72 3.68
CA SER A 791 23.89 9.47 3.58
C SER A 791 23.32 8.46 2.58
N THR A 792 22.04 8.59 2.26
CA THR A 792 21.35 7.74 1.29
C THR A 792 21.59 8.15 -0.16
N LEU A 793 22.24 9.30 -0.42
CA LEU A 793 22.61 9.74 -1.77
C LEU A 793 23.58 8.77 -2.43
N ALA A 794 23.39 8.57 -3.74
CA ALA A 794 24.32 7.84 -4.57
C ALA A 794 25.63 8.63 -4.77
N ASP A 795 25.52 9.96 -4.90
CA ASP A 795 26.63 10.89 -5.06
C ASP A 795 26.33 12.18 -4.29
N SER A 796 27.15 12.49 -3.29
CA SER A 796 27.02 13.69 -2.46
C SER A 796 27.68 14.92 -3.10
N SER A 797 28.59 14.76 -4.07
CA SER A 797 29.32 15.87 -4.70
C SER A 797 28.40 16.80 -5.49
N VAL A 798 27.27 16.26 -5.96
CA VAL A 798 26.22 17.00 -6.68
C VAL A 798 25.67 18.18 -5.88
N ILE A 799 25.68 18.11 -4.54
CA ILE A 799 25.11 19.15 -3.69
C ILE A 799 25.85 20.48 -3.89
N GLU A 800 27.18 20.47 -3.90
CA GLU A 800 27.95 21.71 -3.98
C GLU A 800 27.79 22.36 -5.35
N GLN A 801 27.79 21.56 -6.42
CA GLN A 801 27.53 22.02 -7.78
C GLN A 801 26.16 22.72 -7.91
N LEU A 802 25.14 22.20 -7.22
CA LEU A 802 23.80 22.79 -7.22
C LEU A 802 23.74 24.10 -6.41
N PHE A 803 24.56 24.27 -5.38
CA PHE A 803 24.67 25.56 -4.69
C PHE A 803 25.42 26.60 -5.54
N GLU A 804 26.50 26.20 -6.22
CA GLU A 804 27.30 27.07 -7.08
C GLU A 804 26.50 27.58 -8.29
N SER A 805 25.66 26.72 -8.87
CA SER A 805 24.82 27.03 -10.05
C SER A 805 23.44 27.60 -9.72
N ARG A 806 23.16 27.91 -8.44
CA ARG A 806 21.85 28.39 -7.98
C ARG A 806 21.47 29.71 -8.65
N CYS A 807 20.24 29.82 -9.15
CA CYS A 807 19.73 31.07 -9.73
C CYS A 807 19.81 32.23 -8.72
N CYS A 808 20.32 33.39 -9.15
CA CYS A 808 20.34 34.62 -8.36
C CYS A 808 18.91 35.09 -8.07
N THR A 809 18.54 35.10 -6.79
CA THR A 809 17.25 35.59 -6.33
C THR A 809 17.39 37.07 -5.97
N ALA A 810 16.69 37.97 -6.66
CA ALA A 810 16.48 39.32 -6.14
C ALA A 810 15.73 39.20 -4.80
N VAL A 811 16.26 39.85 -3.77
CA VAL A 811 15.68 39.89 -2.42
C VAL A 811 14.40 40.70 -2.43
#